data_AF-A0A812Q8I3-F1
#
_entry.id   AF-A0A812Q8I3-F1
#
_cell.length_a   1.000
_cell.length_b   1.000
_cell.length_c   1.000
_cell.angle_alpha   90.00
_cell.angle_beta   90.00
_cell.angle_gamma   90.00
#
_symmetry.space_group_name_H-M   'P 1'
#
loop_
_entity.id
_entity.type
_entity.pdbx_description
1 polymer ?
#
loop_
_entity_poly.entity_id
_entity_poly.type
_entity_poly.pdbx_seq_one_letter_code
_entity_poly.pdbx_strand_id
1 'polypeptide(L)'
;DSSSDSSFGDQDEEAFPMPRGPRRLSKFSRHSVDEQMKKKTQSLLPDIHLVLERLRSGAEGLSESELERFNVAFFRFKDPDGPEMHKDELPQVLEFLGFPLPDPATCREIADGCAEYETLEKADFITFMERYLDWELQRYKDIFSSYDDDGSGFLDTTELMTFIASLGFTPLRSMVKEALNLVDLDRNGLLDFEEVVLLMHCYRHTEGFTLDELQTLSAIFTDVIEQVARRREGSNVLPADMLGDVLVQFFGPAQAAKASELQQDCIARAAKRENATSADYGKKFSLGLGFHEAVLWARRLRDKEFVAYREAFQKFDEDGSNSIDMDELQKVIKTLGYTMTKSTIMEIKQIAFARTDLEDVCSKTSAEVLDSESMDYDSFVHFMLMLQQSDGFSRAEIQEIKATFKKFDEDGSGDIDVCELSDMLRFQGHHTSIDEVRRLHARVDFNGSGALDLAEFVRFMRLHREEMLESVRQAFDTLKDLSSGLLSPERIPFAIAKLEFAAEDRRIAVEPYLPGVALNFDGFVMLCDKIREAQVAADRKRAGFCDRDIEHFWGLFASFDTKNNGVLTTEECTNLLSTLGFHVRTVEEQQDLKRLLQQARNIAEAAGVDTRGDNASVNFYVLLQLLQALFVNHERDAEAELTQVAEEADFSMSEVTEFLDIFTSYWAEEQAPGEAENPNNRLMKKSITRSSVYKLLRAMGIRLDPTLKDTLDKQVAHLSGERLEFHGFLRLMRWMVEVNFAQINNGGNAT
;
A
#
# COMPACT_ATOMS: atom_id res chain seq x y z
N ASP A 1 25.51 -0.61 83.04
CA ASP A 1 26.94 -0.92 83.20
C ASP A 1 27.61 -1.09 81.85
N SER A 2 28.71 -0.34 81.69
CA SER A 2 29.87 -0.51 80.79
C SER A 2 29.62 -0.78 79.30
N SER A 3 29.79 0.16 78.36
CA SER A 3 31.02 0.84 77.91
C SER A 3 32.03 -0.05 77.16
N SER A 4 32.24 0.28 75.88
CA SER A 4 33.51 0.35 75.12
C SER A 4 33.51 -0.45 73.82
N ASP A 5 34.26 -0.12 72.77
CA ASP A 5 34.70 1.13 72.12
C ASP A 5 35.44 0.66 70.85
N SER A 6 35.53 1.50 69.81
CA SER A 6 36.40 1.39 68.61
C SER A 6 36.11 0.24 67.59
N SER A 7 36.24 0.38 66.27
CA SER A 7 36.54 1.49 65.36
C SER A 7 36.45 0.99 63.89
N PHE A 8 35.92 1.85 63.01
CA PHE A 8 36.28 2.06 61.60
C PHE A 8 36.03 1.00 60.50
N GLY A 9 35.29 1.42 59.48
CA GLY A 9 35.46 0.99 58.09
C GLY A 9 34.17 0.91 57.26
N ASP A 10 33.63 2.06 56.84
CA ASP A 10 32.56 2.16 55.83
C ASP A 10 32.98 1.55 54.48
N GLN A 11 32.08 0.80 53.83
CA GLN A 11 31.59 1.13 52.48
C GLN A 11 30.42 0.21 52.09
N ASP A 12 29.42 0.86 51.50
CA ASP A 12 28.05 0.42 51.29
C ASP A 12 27.88 -0.65 50.19
N GLU A 13 27.16 -1.72 50.52
CA GLU A 13 26.36 -2.52 49.57
C GLU A 13 25.04 -2.92 50.27
N GLU A 14 24.01 -2.08 50.16
CA GLU A 14 22.66 -2.40 50.63
C GLU A 14 21.90 -3.22 49.58
N ALA A 15 21.59 -4.46 49.97
CA ALA A 15 20.63 -5.34 49.32
C ALA A 15 19.17 -4.95 49.63
N PHE A 16 18.31 -5.17 48.64
CA PHE A 16 16.85 -4.99 48.62
C PHE A 16 16.08 -5.44 49.88
N PRO A 17 14.97 -4.76 50.18
CA PRO A 17 13.69 -5.50 50.24
C PRO A 17 12.45 -4.76 49.68
N MET A 18 11.68 -5.52 48.88
CA MET A 18 10.22 -5.56 48.63
C MET A 18 9.33 -4.28 48.72
N PRO A 19 8.38 -4.10 47.76
CA PRO A 19 7.59 -2.88 47.63
C PRO A 19 6.41 -2.80 48.63
N ARG A 20 6.25 -1.62 49.23
CA ARG A 20 5.09 -1.22 50.05
C ARG A 20 3.91 -0.83 49.15
N GLY A 21 2.69 -1.16 49.60
CA GLY A 21 1.41 -1.10 48.89
C GLY A 21 0.92 0.28 48.40
N PRO A 22 -0.32 0.33 47.86
CA PRO A 22 -0.78 1.37 46.96
C PRO A 22 -0.90 2.72 47.67
N ARG A 23 -0.16 3.72 47.17
CA ARG A 23 -0.31 5.11 47.57
C ARG A 23 -1.68 5.61 47.09
N ARG A 24 -2.41 6.28 47.99
CA ARG A 24 -3.68 6.96 47.72
C ARG A 24 -3.56 7.84 46.47
N LEU A 25 -4.34 7.52 45.44
CA LEU A 25 -4.58 8.38 44.29
C LEU A 25 -5.14 9.72 44.78
N SER A 26 -4.39 10.79 44.54
CA SER A 26 -4.87 12.15 44.65
C SER A 26 -6.03 12.34 43.68
N LYS A 27 -7.11 12.95 44.17
CA LYS A 27 -8.26 13.38 43.36
C LYS A 27 -7.75 14.22 42.17
N PHE A 28 -7.68 13.62 40.98
CA PHE A 28 -7.60 14.39 39.74
C PHE A 28 -8.87 15.23 39.66
N SER A 29 -8.71 16.55 39.77
CA SER A 29 -9.80 17.51 39.65
C SER A 29 -10.33 17.46 38.22
N ARG A 30 -11.66 17.37 38.04
CA ARG A 30 -12.35 17.41 36.73
C ARG A 30 -11.85 18.57 35.84
N HIS A 31 -11.48 19.70 36.44
CA HIS A 31 -10.88 20.83 35.72
C HIS A 31 -9.59 20.52 34.94
N SER A 32 -8.78 19.54 35.36
CA SER A 32 -7.50 19.23 34.66
C SER A 32 -7.71 18.46 33.35
N VAL A 33 -8.82 17.71 33.23
CA VAL A 33 -9.16 16.95 32.02
C VAL A 33 -9.85 17.88 31.01
N ASP A 34 -10.73 18.76 31.47
CA ASP A 34 -11.40 19.77 30.63
C ASP A 34 -10.41 20.79 30.04
N GLU A 35 -9.38 21.17 30.80
CA GLU A 35 -8.34 22.10 30.34
C GLU A 35 -7.36 21.46 29.34
N GLN A 36 -7.12 20.14 29.46
CA GLN A 36 -6.36 19.36 28.47
C GLN A 36 -7.16 19.13 27.19
N MET A 37 -8.45 18.79 27.30
CA MET A 37 -9.34 18.70 26.14
C MET A 37 -9.45 20.05 25.44
N LYS A 38 -9.70 21.16 26.15
CA LYS A 38 -9.72 22.52 25.56
C LYS A 38 -8.46 22.87 24.79
N LYS A 39 -7.27 22.54 25.33
CA LYS A 39 -5.99 22.77 24.63
C LYS A 39 -5.83 21.86 23.40
N LYS A 40 -6.32 20.62 23.48
CA LYS A 40 -6.29 19.67 22.36
C LYS A 40 -7.26 20.11 21.25
N THR A 41 -8.48 20.50 21.60
CA THR A 41 -9.50 21.04 20.70
C THR A 41 -9.04 22.37 20.07
N GLN A 42 -8.42 23.29 20.83
CA GLN A 42 -7.81 24.53 20.29
C GLN A 42 -6.65 24.29 19.33
N SER A 43 -5.86 23.24 19.57
CA SER A 43 -4.71 22.88 18.73
C SER A 43 -5.13 22.19 17.44
N LEU A 44 -6.27 21.51 17.42
CA LEU A 44 -6.75 20.69 16.31
C LEU A 44 -7.80 21.43 15.46
N LEU A 45 -8.53 22.38 16.05
CA LEU A 45 -9.58 23.16 15.42
C LEU A 45 -9.30 24.65 15.65
N PRO A 46 -8.48 25.26 14.78
CA PRO A 46 -8.26 26.70 14.85
C PRO A 46 -9.61 27.41 14.73
N ASP A 47 -9.80 28.44 15.55
CA ASP A 47 -11.00 29.29 15.58
C ASP A 47 -12.29 28.71 16.20
N ILE A 48 -12.25 27.52 16.83
CA ILE A 48 -13.43 26.94 17.51
C ILE A 48 -14.05 27.87 18.57
N HIS A 49 -13.21 28.66 19.25
CA HIS A 49 -13.67 29.65 20.23
C HIS A 49 -14.42 30.82 19.59
N LEU A 50 -14.08 31.17 18.35
CA LEU A 50 -14.72 32.26 17.63
C LEU A 50 -16.09 31.84 17.09
N VAL A 51 -16.23 30.59 16.65
CA VAL A 51 -17.54 30.01 16.31
C VAL A 51 -18.46 30.02 17.53
N LEU A 52 -17.95 29.57 18.69
CA LEU A 52 -18.70 29.60 19.96
C LEU A 52 -19.04 31.03 20.41
N GLU A 53 -18.12 31.98 20.23
CA GLU A 53 -18.37 33.38 20.57
C GLU A 53 -19.46 33.99 19.68
N ARG A 54 -19.45 33.70 18.36
CA ARG A 54 -20.50 34.16 17.43
C ARG A 54 -21.86 33.57 17.79
N LEU A 55 -21.93 32.29 18.14
CA LEU A 55 -23.16 31.62 18.58
C LEU A 55 -23.71 32.20 19.88
N ARG A 56 -22.84 32.49 20.86
CA ARG A 56 -23.25 32.90 22.21
C ARG A 56 -23.48 34.40 22.37
N SER A 57 -22.74 35.23 21.64
CA SER A 57 -22.78 36.69 21.80
C SER A 57 -23.70 37.38 20.78
N GLY A 58 -24.06 36.71 19.68
CA GLY A 58 -24.76 37.34 18.56
C GLY A 58 -23.96 38.47 17.91
N ALA A 59 -22.63 38.50 18.09
CA ALA A 59 -21.76 39.52 17.53
C ALA A 59 -21.78 39.47 16.00
N GLU A 60 -22.12 40.60 15.38
CA GLU A 60 -22.03 40.82 13.93
C GLU A 60 -20.56 40.98 13.52
N GLY A 61 -20.07 40.13 12.62
CA GLY A 61 -18.78 40.29 11.95
C GLY A 61 -17.88 39.05 11.88
N LEU A 62 -16.99 39.03 10.87
CA LEU A 62 -15.95 38.02 10.68
C LEU A 62 -14.72 38.27 11.57
N SER A 63 -14.09 37.20 12.03
CA SER A 63 -12.82 37.29 12.77
C SER A 63 -11.63 37.62 11.87
N GLU A 64 -10.53 38.06 12.47
CA GLU A 64 -9.30 38.40 11.73
C GLU A 64 -8.72 37.19 10.97
N SER A 65 -8.79 35.98 11.57
CA SER A 65 -8.34 34.73 10.94
C SER A 65 -9.26 34.25 9.82
N GLU A 66 -10.59 34.39 9.95
CA GLU A 66 -11.53 34.11 8.86
C GLU A 66 -11.35 35.08 7.70
N LEU A 67 -11.19 36.37 7.99
CA LEU A 67 -10.89 37.38 6.98
C LEU A 67 -9.59 37.08 6.24
N GLU A 68 -8.53 36.66 6.95
CA GLU A 68 -7.28 36.27 6.31
C GLU A 68 -7.47 35.06 5.39
N ARG A 69 -8.19 34.03 5.83
CA ARG A 69 -8.52 32.86 5.00
C ARG A 69 -9.34 33.24 3.76
N PHE A 70 -10.38 34.05 3.91
CA PHE A 70 -11.21 34.53 2.81
C PHE A 70 -10.41 35.42 1.86
N ASN A 71 -9.51 36.24 2.38
CA ASN A 71 -8.61 37.05 1.56
C ASN A 71 -7.69 36.18 0.71
N VAL A 72 -7.09 35.14 1.29
CA VAL A 72 -6.25 34.18 0.55
C VAL A 72 -7.06 33.52 -0.56
N ALA A 73 -8.28 33.09 -0.28
CA ALA A 73 -9.17 32.52 -1.29
C ALA A 73 -9.53 33.54 -2.39
N PHE A 74 -9.93 34.76 -2.03
CA PHE A 74 -10.23 35.81 -3.00
C PHE A 74 -9.04 36.09 -3.92
N PHE A 75 -7.85 36.28 -3.37
CA PHE A 75 -6.64 36.52 -4.17
C PHE A 75 -6.24 35.32 -5.03
N ARG A 76 -6.63 34.11 -4.65
CA ARG A 76 -6.38 32.90 -5.42
C ARG A 76 -7.32 32.73 -6.61
N PHE A 77 -8.55 33.24 -6.53
CA PHE A 77 -9.61 33.02 -7.54
C PHE A 77 -10.05 34.29 -8.29
N LYS A 78 -9.55 35.47 -7.92
CA LYS A 78 -9.77 36.69 -8.70
C LYS A 78 -9.23 36.56 -10.12
N ASP A 79 -9.77 37.39 -11.02
CA ASP A 79 -9.26 37.52 -12.38
C ASP A 79 -7.74 37.86 -12.34
N PRO A 80 -6.91 37.14 -13.10
CA PRO A 80 -5.48 37.45 -13.21
C PRO A 80 -5.21 38.87 -13.69
N ASP A 81 -6.04 39.38 -14.61
CA ASP A 81 -5.92 40.70 -15.22
C ASP A 81 -6.70 41.80 -14.45
N GLY A 82 -7.48 41.42 -13.44
CA GLY A 82 -8.39 42.31 -12.70
C GLY A 82 -8.26 42.26 -11.16
N PRO A 83 -8.81 43.24 -10.44
CA PRO A 83 -8.95 43.19 -8.98
C PRO A 83 -10.23 42.44 -8.53
N GLU A 84 -11.06 42.00 -9.48
CA GLU A 84 -12.39 41.45 -9.26
C GLU A 84 -12.44 39.94 -9.53
N MET A 85 -13.46 39.26 -9.01
CA MET A 85 -13.71 37.83 -9.20
C MET A 85 -15.06 37.60 -9.84
N HIS A 86 -15.16 36.70 -10.82
CA HIS A 86 -16.44 36.38 -11.44
C HIS A 86 -17.34 35.56 -10.50
N LYS A 87 -18.65 35.84 -10.46
CA LYS A 87 -19.61 35.12 -9.60
C LYS A 87 -19.64 33.61 -9.86
N ASP A 88 -19.38 33.17 -11.09
CA ASP A 88 -19.31 31.74 -11.45
C ASP A 88 -18.16 30.98 -10.75
N GLU A 89 -17.17 31.69 -10.20
CA GLU A 89 -16.06 31.07 -9.42
C GLU A 89 -16.47 30.80 -7.96
N LEU A 90 -17.56 31.39 -7.46
CA LEU A 90 -17.98 31.28 -6.06
C LEU A 90 -18.16 29.84 -5.57
N PRO A 91 -18.76 28.90 -6.33
CA PRO A 91 -18.84 27.51 -5.89
C PRO A 91 -17.45 26.88 -5.69
N GLN A 92 -16.48 27.20 -6.54
CA GLN A 92 -15.11 26.68 -6.43
C GLN A 92 -14.36 27.33 -5.26
N VAL A 93 -14.62 28.61 -4.98
CA VAL A 93 -14.04 29.35 -3.83
C VAL A 93 -14.58 28.80 -2.52
N LEU A 94 -15.88 28.57 -2.43
CA LEU A 94 -16.53 27.95 -1.28
C LEU A 94 -15.96 26.56 -1.06
N GLU A 95 -15.84 25.75 -2.12
CA GLU A 95 -15.20 24.43 -2.02
C GLU A 95 -13.74 24.52 -1.53
N PHE A 96 -12.96 25.50 -2.00
CA PHE A 96 -11.60 25.75 -1.53
C PHE A 96 -11.52 26.15 -0.04
N LEU A 97 -12.53 26.88 0.44
CA LEU A 97 -12.67 27.25 1.84
C LEU A 97 -13.23 26.10 2.70
N GLY A 98 -13.43 24.92 2.12
CA GLY A 98 -13.94 23.72 2.77
C GLY A 98 -15.47 23.67 2.85
N PHE A 99 -16.19 24.62 2.24
CA PHE A 99 -17.64 24.56 2.19
C PHE A 99 -18.08 23.41 1.26
N PRO A 100 -18.87 22.49 1.79
CA PRO A 100 -19.26 21.27 1.09
C PRO A 100 -20.46 21.48 0.18
N LEU A 101 -20.41 20.88 -1.02
CA LEU A 101 -21.49 20.88 -2.02
C LEU A 101 -22.20 22.25 -2.20
N PRO A 102 -21.45 23.33 -2.51
CA PRO A 102 -22.07 24.64 -2.71
C PRO A 102 -22.99 24.60 -3.92
N ASP A 103 -24.30 24.81 -3.70
CA ASP A 103 -25.28 24.87 -4.77
C ASP A 103 -25.07 26.14 -5.62
N PRO A 104 -24.75 26.02 -6.93
CA PRO A 104 -24.46 27.18 -7.76
C PRO A 104 -25.62 28.17 -7.84
N ALA A 105 -26.87 27.70 -7.79
CA ALA A 105 -28.04 28.56 -7.85
C ALA A 105 -28.16 29.42 -6.59
N THR A 106 -28.03 28.80 -5.42
CA THR A 106 -28.00 29.50 -4.12
C THR A 106 -26.84 30.48 -4.03
N CYS A 107 -25.63 30.08 -4.46
CA CYS A 107 -24.47 30.96 -4.48
C CYS A 107 -24.74 32.21 -5.33
N ARG A 108 -25.33 32.02 -6.50
CA ARG A 108 -25.67 33.15 -7.40
C ARG A 108 -26.73 34.04 -6.80
N GLU A 109 -27.79 33.48 -6.21
CA GLU A 109 -28.85 34.25 -5.54
C GLU A 109 -28.30 35.13 -4.41
N ILE A 110 -27.45 34.59 -3.54
CA ILE A 110 -26.83 35.34 -2.46
C ILE A 110 -25.88 36.41 -3.01
N ALA A 111 -25.10 36.08 -4.04
CA ALA A 111 -24.15 37.00 -4.68
C ALA A 111 -24.83 38.16 -5.41
N ASP A 112 -25.96 37.91 -6.08
CA ASP A 112 -26.78 38.94 -6.73
C ASP A 112 -27.39 39.90 -5.71
N GLY A 113 -27.66 39.43 -4.49
CA GLY A 113 -28.04 40.29 -3.37
C GLY A 113 -26.90 41.17 -2.83
N CYS A 114 -25.63 40.82 -3.10
CA CYS A 114 -24.45 41.54 -2.61
C CYS A 114 -23.92 42.55 -3.63
N ALA A 115 -23.90 42.18 -4.91
CA ALA A 115 -23.39 43.02 -5.99
C ALA A 115 -24.29 42.97 -7.23
N GLU A 116 -24.46 44.12 -7.89
CA GLU A 116 -25.29 44.26 -9.09
C GLU A 116 -24.63 43.67 -10.35
N TYR A 117 -23.29 43.66 -10.41
CA TYR A 117 -22.51 43.19 -11.56
C TYR A 117 -22.18 41.70 -11.49
N GLU A 118 -21.75 41.10 -12.61
CA GLU A 118 -21.33 39.68 -12.69
C GLU A 118 -19.98 39.39 -12.00
N THR A 119 -19.28 40.45 -11.60
CA THR A 119 -18.00 40.40 -10.89
C THR A 119 -18.13 40.99 -9.49
N LEU A 120 -17.29 40.52 -8.58
CA LEU A 120 -17.24 40.88 -7.17
C LEU A 120 -15.90 41.52 -6.85
N GLU A 121 -15.93 42.71 -6.26
CA GLU A 121 -14.75 43.27 -5.60
C GLU A 121 -14.50 42.54 -4.27
N LYS A 122 -13.32 42.76 -3.69
CA LYS A 122 -12.94 42.15 -2.40
C LYS A 122 -13.98 42.44 -1.31
N ALA A 123 -14.50 43.65 -1.23
CA ALA A 123 -15.51 44.02 -0.23
C ALA A 123 -16.82 43.26 -0.45
N ASP A 124 -17.28 43.18 -1.70
CA ASP A 124 -18.50 42.45 -2.06
C ASP A 124 -18.38 40.96 -1.77
N PHE A 125 -17.19 40.38 -2.01
CA PHE A 125 -16.91 39.00 -1.67
C PHE A 125 -16.97 38.74 -0.16
N ILE A 126 -16.43 39.64 0.67
CA ILE A 126 -16.53 39.51 2.13
C ILE A 126 -17.99 39.60 2.57
N THR A 127 -18.77 40.54 2.04
CA THR A 127 -20.21 40.62 2.31
C THR A 127 -20.97 39.39 1.84
N PHE A 128 -20.60 38.82 0.69
CA PHE A 128 -21.13 37.54 0.24
C PHE A 128 -20.84 36.42 1.25
N MET A 129 -19.61 36.31 1.75
CA MET A 129 -19.23 35.30 2.73
C MET A 129 -20.01 35.45 4.04
N GLU A 130 -20.21 36.67 4.52
CA GLU A 130 -21.04 36.94 5.71
C GLU A 130 -22.48 36.44 5.52
N ARG A 131 -23.12 36.80 4.39
CA ARG A 131 -24.49 36.37 4.09
C ARG A 131 -24.61 34.87 3.84
N TYR A 132 -23.59 34.26 3.24
CA TYR A 132 -23.56 32.82 3.00
C TYR A 132 -23.49 32.05 4.32
N LEU A 133 -22.65 32.50 5.26
CA LEU A 133 -22.55 31.90 6.60
C LEU A 133 -23.87 32.03 7.39
N ASP A 134 -24.54 33.18 7.31
CA ASP A 134 -25.84 33.36 7.95
C ASP A 134 -26.91 32.44 7.35
N TRP A 135 -26.95 32.33 6.02
CA TRP A 135 -27.84 31.41 5.31
C TRP A 135 -27.57 29.95 5.68
N GLU A 136 -26.30 29.55 5.75
CA GLU A 136 -25.90 28.19 6.10
C GLU A 136 -26.29 27.85 7.55
N LEU A 137 -26.07 28.77 8.48
CA LEU A 137 -26.48 28.59 9.88
C LEU A 137 -28.00 28.47 10.02
N GLN A 138 -28.76 29.25 9.24
CA GLN A 138 -30.22 29.13 9.23
C GLN A 138 -30.67 27.79 8.63
N ARG A 139 -30.02 27.33 7.56
CA ARG A 139 -30.26 26.00 6.99
C ARG A 139 -30.01 24.89 8.01
N TYR A 140 -28.94 24.98 8.81
CA TYR A 140 -28.70 24.01 9.89
C TYR A 140 -29.81 24.04 10.94
N LYS A 141 -30.31 25.21 11.33
CA LYS A 141 -31.46 25.32 12.25
C LYS A 141 -32.71 24.66 11.69
N ASP A 142 -33.03 24.96 10.44
CA ASP A 142 -34.25 24.44 9.79
C ASP A 142 -34.22 22.91 9.70
N ILE A 143 -33.06 22.35 9.33
CA ILE A 143 -32.86 20.90 9.27
C ILE A 143 -32.88 20.30 10.68
N PHE A 144 -32.18 20.89 11.65
CA PHE A 144 -32.17 20.43 13.04
C PHE A 144 -33.60 20.33 13.59
N SER A 145 -34.42 21.38 13.41
CA SER A 145 -35.81 21.40 13.85
C SER A 145 -36.73 20.42 13.09
N SER A 146 -36.31 19.92 11.92
CA SER A 146 -37.07 18.91 11.18
C SER A 146 -36.80 17.48 11.64
N TYR A 147 -35.72 17.26 12.41
CA TYR A 147 -35.35 15.94 12.96
C TYR A 147 -35.56 15.86 14.48
N ASP A 148 -35.60 16.99 15.18
CA ASP A 148 -36.04 17.12 16.59
C ASP A 148 -37.57 17.01 16.70
N ASP A 149 -38.14 15.89 16.24
CA ASP A 149 -39.60 15.63 16.17
C ASP A 149 -40.25 15.64 17.56
N ASP A 150 -39.48 15.31 18.61
CA ASP A 150 -39.95 15.33 20.00
C ASP A 150 -39.77 16.69 20.70
N GLY A 151 -39.12 17.65 20.02
CA GLY A 151 -38.85 18.99 20.52
C GLY A 151 -37.97 19.00 21.77
N SER A 152 -37.13 17.98 21.94
CA SER A 152 -36.20 17.86 23.05
C SER A 152 -35.12 18.95 23.00
N GLY A 153 -34.84 19.49 21.80
CA GLY A 153 -33.75 20.42 21.56
C GLY A 153 -32.38 19.73 21.46
N PHE A 154 -32.37 18.40 21.33
CA PHE A 154 -31.17 17.59 21.20
C PHE A 154 -31.31 16.62 20.01
N LEU A 155 -30.20 16.28 19.36
CA LEU A 155 -30.16 15.16 18.42
C LEU A 155 -29.46 13.97 19.05
N ASP A 156 -30.11 12.81 18.98
CA ASP A 156 -29.47 11.54 19.26
C ASP A 156 -28.52 11.14 18.11
N THR A 157 -27.73 10.07 18.32
CA THR A 157 -26.74 9.63 17.33
C THR A 157 -27.34 9.15 16.00
N THR A 158 -28.56 8.62 16.01
CA THR A 158 -29.25 8.13 14.81
C THR A 158 -29.79 9.33 14.01
N GLU A 159 -30.42 10.26 14.71
CA GLU A 159 -30.94 11.52 14.16
C GLU A 159 -29.81 12.36 13.59
N LEU A 160 -28.67 12.39 14.27
CA LEU A 160 -27.46 13.06 13.80
C LEU A 160 -26.92 12.46 12.49
N MET A 161 -26.89 11.13 12.36
CA MET A 161 -26.46 10.48 11.11
C MET A 161 -27.39 10.87 9.96
N THR A 162 -28.71 10.92 10.20
CA THR A 162 -29.68 11.39 9.19
C THR A 162 -29.55 12.88 8.89
N PHE A 163 -29.27 13.71 9.90
CA PHE A 163 -29.00 15.14 9.75
C PHE A 163 -27.78 15.37 8.86
N ILE A 164 -26.66 14.73 9.16
CA ILE A 164 -25.41 14.83 8.38
C ILE A 164 -25.63 14.29 6.95
N ALA A 165 -26.38 13.18 6.80
CA ALA A 165 -26.73 12.66 5.48
C ALA A 165 -27.59 13.62 4.65
N SER A 166 -28.54 14.33 5.28
CA SER A 166 -29.41 15.32 4.61
C SER A 166 -28.65 16.54 4.09
N LEU A 167 -27.48 16.82 4.67
CA LEU A 167 -26.56 17.86 4.21
C LEU A 167 -25.69 17.42 3.03
N GLY A 168 -25.81 16.16 2.58
CA GLY A 168 -25.09 15.63 1.43
C GLY A 168 -23.79 14.90 1.79
N PHE A 169 -23.50 14.70 3.08
CA PHE A 169 -22.38 13.87 3.51
C PHE A 169 -22.77 12.41 3.60
N THR A 170 -21.78 11.52 3.56
CA THR A 170 -21.97 10.14 4.00
C THR A 170 -21.23 9.98 5.33
N PRO A 171 -21.91 10.17 6.48
CA PRO A 171 -21.27 10.02 7.77
C PRO A 171 -20.96 8.54 8.01
N LEU A 172 -19.72 8.21 8.34
CA LEU A 172 -19.40 6.92 8.95
C LEU A 172 -19.51 7.03 10.46
N ARG A 173 -20.04 5.99 11.12
CA ARG A 173 -20.19 5.98 12.59
C ARG A 173 -18.88 6.27 13.33
N SER A 174 -17.75 5.79 12.82
CA SER A 174 -16.42 6.07 13.37
C SER A 174 -16.04 7.55 13.34
N MET A 175 -16.30 8.23 12.23
CA MET A 175 -16.04 9.67 12.06
C MET A 175 -16.95 10.49 12.98
N VAL A 176 -18.23 10.12 13.03
CA VAL A 176 -19.20 10.78 13.92
C VAL A 176 -18.84 10.55 15.38
N LYS A 177 -18.38 9.36 15.77
CA LYS A 177 -17.92 9.07 17.14
C LYS A 177 -16.73 9.93 17.56
N GLU A 178 -15.73 10.10 16.71
CA GLU A 178 -14.61 10.98 17.01
C GLU A 178 -15.08 12.44 17.13
N ALA A 179 -15.91 12.88 16.20
CA ALA A 179 -16.41 14.24 16.19
C ALA A 179 -17.33 14.54 17.40
N LEU A 180 -18.14 13.58 17.83
CA LEU A 180 -18.89 13.61 19.10
C LEU A 180 -17.94 13.75 20.29
N ASN A 181 -16.87 12.94 20.37
CA ASN A 181 -15.90 13.05 21.47
C ASN A 181 -15.17 14.41 21.54
N LEU A 182 -15.14 15.15 20.43
CA LEU A 182 -14.54 16.49 20.36
C LEU A 182 -15.51 17.61 20.73
N VAL A 183 -16.81 17.37 20.53
CA VAL A 183 -17.84 18.42 20.48
C VAL A 183 -18.90 18.28 21.56
N ASP A 184 -19.19 17.06 22.02
CA ASP A 184 -20.02 16.78 23.20
C ASP A 184 -19.27 17.24 24.47
N LEU A 185 -19.45 18.51 24.82
CA LEU A 185 -18.69 19.16 25.88
C LEU A 185 -19.17 18.73 27.27
N ASP A 186 -20.45 18.36 27.38
CA ASP A 186 -21.06 17.96 28.64
C ASP A 186 -21.09 16.43 28.85
N ARG A 187 -20.76 15.66 27.80
CA ARG A 187 -20.67 14.19 27.76
C ARG A 187 -21.99 13.50 28.06
N ASN A 188 -23.08 14.10 27.62
CA ASN A 188 -24.42 13.56 27.81
C ASN A 188 -24.81 12.54 26.70
N GLY A 189 -24.04 12.45 25.60
CA GLY A 189 -24.33 11.59 24.45
C GLY A 189 -25.43 12.12 23.51
N LEU A 190 -25.87 13.37 23.66
CA LEU A 190 -26.94 14.07 22.96
C LEU A 190 -26.46 15.46 22.54
N LEU A 191 -26.54 15.81 21.25
CA LEU A 191 -26.02 17.10 20.78
C LEU A 191 -27.08 18.19 20.82
N ASP A 192 -26.79 19.29 21.54
CA ASP A 192 -27.57 20.52 21.38
C ASP A 192 -27.21 21.27 20.08
N PHE A 193 -27.96 22.33 19.75
CA PHE A 193 -27.72 23.08 18.52
C PHE A 193 -26.34 23.76 18.46
N GLU A 194 -25.78 24.24 19.57
CA GLU A 194 -24.41 24.81 19.59
C GLU A 194 -23.39 23.72 19.24
N GLU A 195 -23.57 22.53 19.80
CA GLU A 195 -22.73 21.37 19.56
C GLU A 195 -22.88 20.84 18.12
N VAL A 196 -24.06 20.85 17.52
CA VAL A 196 -24.22 20.51 16.08
C VAL A 196 -23.47 21.51 15.18
N VAL A 197 -23.48 22.80 15.49
CA VAL A 197 -22.72 23.79 14.69
C VAL A 197 -21.21 23.60 14.86
N LEU A 198 -20.75 23.31 16.08
CA LEU A 198 -19.36 22.93 16.32
C LEU A 198 -18.97 21.67 15.55
N LEU A 199 -19.85 20.68 15.49
CA LEU A 199 -19.63 19.45 14.74
C LEU A 199 -19.48 19.73 13.24
N MET A 200 -20.33 20.59 12.68
CA MET A 200 -20.22 21.00 11.27
C MET A 200 -18.93 21.77 11.01
N HIS A 201 -18.48 22.58 11.97
CA HIS A 201 -17.19 23.26 11.89
C HIS A 201 -16.01 22.27 11.94
N CYS A 202 -16.07 21.26 12.80
CA CYS A 202 -15.10 20.17 12.83
C CYS A 202 -15.05 19.44 11.50
N TYR A 203 -16.21 19.03 10.99
CA TYR A 203 -16.32 18.31 9.73
C TYR A 203 -15.77 19.11 8.55
N ARG A 204 -15.97 20.44 8.53
CA ARG A 204 -15.38 21.35 7.53
C ARG A 204 -13.85 21.38 7.61
N HIS A 205 -13.31 21.47 8.82
CA HIS A 205 -11.86 21.53 9.00
C HIS A 205 -11.16 20.20 8.74
N THR A 206 -11.84 19.11 9.02
CA THR A 206 -11.31 17.77 8.78
C THR A 206 -11.71 17.20 7.43
N GLU A 207 -12.56 17.90 6.66
CA GLU A 207 -13.15 17.43 5.40
C GLU A 207 -13.77 16.03 5.50
N GLY A 208 -14.30 15.70 6.68
CA GLY A 208 -14.87 14.39 7.00
C GLY A 208 -13.86 13.29 7.31
N PHE A 209 -12.57 13.57 7.36
CA PHE A 209 -11.55 12.62 7.84
C PHE A 209 -11.47 12.61 9.37
N THR A 210 -11.07 11.47 9.92
CA THR A 210 -10.67 11.34 11.33
C THR A 210 -9.34 12.06 11.59
N LEU A 211 -9.03 12.38 12.86
CA LEU A 211 -7.75 13.03 13.17
C LEU A 211 -6.56 12.11 12.89
N ASP A 212 -6.73 10.81 13.10
CA ASP A 212 -5.72 9.78 12.79
C ASP A 212 -5.44 9.73 11.27
N GLU A 213 -6.50 9.80 10.46
CA GLU A 213 -6.38 9.91 8.99
C GLU A 213 -5.67 11.20 8.58
N LEU A 214 -6.00 12.35 9.16
CA LEU A 214 -5.32 13.62 8.85
C LEU A 214 -3.84 13.60 9.24
N GLN A 215 -3.48 12.98 10.37
CA GLN A 215 -2.09 12.81 10.79
C GLN A 215 -1.33 11.94 9.80
N THR A 216 -1.96 10.85 9.35
CA THR A 216 -1.40 9.94 8.34
C THR A 216 -1.18 10.68 7.02
N LEU A 217 -2.20 11.40 6.52
CA LEU A 217 -2.09 12.19 5.30
C LEU A 217 -1.04 13.30 5.42
N SER A 218 -0.92 13.94 6.59
CA SER A 218 0.11 14.95 6.85
C SER A 218 1.52 14.37 6.83
N ALA A 219 1.72 13.17 7.35
CA ALA A 219 3.01 12.49 7.32
C ALA A 219 3.39 12.15 5.88
N ILE A 220 2.48 11.55 5.11
CA ILE A 220 2.65 11.25 3.68
C ILE A 220 2.98 12.52 2.88
N PHE A 221 2.18 13.57 3.05
CA PHE A 221 2.39 14.84 2.35
C PHE A 221 3.76 15.45 2.65
N THR A 222 4.23 15.37 3.90
CA THR A 222 5.54 15.88 4.31
C THR A 222 6.66 15.06 3.69
N ASP A 223 6.55 13.72 3.73
CA ASP A 223 7.56 12.83 3.16
C ASP A 223 7.73 13.05 1.65
N VAL A 224 6.62 13.13 0.89
CA VAL A 224 6.68 13.40 -0.55
C VAL A 224 7.34 14.75 -0.85
N ILE A 225 7.05 15.79 -0.06
CA ILE A 225 7.74 17.09 -0.21
C ILE A 225 9.24 16.96 0.07
N GLU A 226 9.64 16.21 1.10
CA GLU A 226 11.05 15.97 1.39
C GLU A 226 11.76 15.21 0.27
N GLN A 227 11.11 14.20 -0.32
CA GLN A 227 11.64 13.47 -1.48
C GLN A 227 11.82 14.40 -2.70
N VAL A 228 10.84 15.25 -2.99
CA VAL A 228 10.93 16.27 -4.06
C VAL A 228 12.05 17.27 -3.76
N ALA A 229 12.18 17.72 -2.51
CA ALA A 229 13.21 18.69 -2.11
C ALA A 229 14.64 18.13 -2.27
N ARG A 230 14.84 16.81 -2.11
CA ARG A 230 16.11 16.14 -2.42
C ARG A 230 16.43 16.14 -3.92
N ARG A 231 15.41 16.07 -4.78
CA ARG A 231 15.53 16.04 -6.25
C ARG A 231 15.56 17.44 -6.89
N ARG A 232 14.91 18.43 -6.28
CA ARG A 232 14.78 19.82 -6.77
C ARG A 232 14.94 20.79 -5.59
N GLU A 233 15.93 21.67 -5.63
CA GLU A 233 16.23 22.60 -4.53
C GLU A 233 15.01 23.44 -4.09
N GLY A 234 14.56 23.26 -2.83
CA GLY A 234 14.00 24.34 -2.00
C GLY A 234 12.50 24.66 -2.08
N SER A 235 11.61 23.74 -2.47
CA SER A 235 10.15 23.98 -2.44
C SER A 235 9.47 23.40 -1.19
N ASN A 236 8.71 24.24 -0.46
CA ASN A 236 7.83 23.83 0.65
C ASN A 236 6.38 23.50 0.21
N VAL A 237 6.16 23.39 -1.10
CA VAL A 237 4.84 23.13 -1.69
C VAL A 237 4.88 21.90 -2.59
N LEU A 238 3.80 21.12 -2.59
CA LEU A 238 3.68 19.90 -3.36
C LEU A 238 3.39 20.22 -4.84
N PRO A 239 4.20 19.74 -5.80
CA PRO A 239 3.90 19.87 -7.22
C PRO A 239 2.57 19.16 -7.58
N ALA A 240 1.78 19.74 -8.50
CA ALA A 240 0.48 19.18 -8.87
C ALA A 240 0.57 17.78 -9.52
N ASP A 241 1.70 17.47 -10.15
CA ASP A 241 2.05 16.17 -10.74
C ASP A 241 2.41 15.08 -9.71
N MET A 242 2.56 15.44 -8.42
CA MET A 242 2.80 14.48 -7.32
C MET A 242 1.56 14.27 -6.45
N LEU A 243 0.42 14.88 -6.79
CA LEU A 243 -0.83 14.72 -6.04
C LEU A 243 -1.32 13.27 -6.06
N GLY A 244 -1.19 12.60 -7.19
CA GLY A 244 -1.60 11.20 -7.37
C GLY A 244 -0.86 10.29 -6.39
N ASP A 245 0.44 10.48 -6.22
CA ASP A 245 1.26 9.67 -5.31
C ASP A 245 0.80 9.81 -3.86
N VAL A 246 0.56 11.05 -3.40
CA VAL A 246 0.02 11.32 -2.06
C VAL A 246 -1.34 10.64 -1.86
N LEU A 247 -2.22 10.73 -2.87
CA LEU A 247 -3.55 10.10 -2.81
C LEU A 247 -3.47 8.56 -2.83
N VAL A 248 -2.55 7.98 -3.61
CA VAL A 248 -2.34 6.53 -3.69
C VAL A 248 -1.76 5.98 -2.41
N GLN A 249 -0.77 6.64 -1.81
CA GLN A 249 -0.21 6.21 -0.53
C GLN A 249 -1.25 6.29 0.59
N PHE A 250 -2.17 7.27 0.54
CA PHE A 250 -3.17 7.43 1.58
C PHE A 250 -4.41 6.52 1.41
N PHE A 251 -4.98 6.41 0.21
CA PHE A 251 -6.17 5.57 -0.07
C PHE A 251 -5.84 4.14 -0.50
N GLY A 252 -4.56 3.87 -0.73
CA GLY A 252 -4.06 2.59 -1.22
C GLY A 252 -4.10 2.46 -2.75
N PRO A 253 -3.41 1.43 -3.27
CA PRO A 253 -3.16 1.26 -4.69
C PRO A 253 -4.42 1.01 -5.53
N ALA A 254 -5.48 0.48 -4.91
CA ALA A 254 -6.75 0.22 -5.60
C ALA A 254 -7.39 1.50 -6.17
N GLN A 255 -7.05 2.67 -5.64
CA GLN A 255 -7.57 3.97 -6.10
C GLN A 255 -6.65 4.68 -7.10
N ALA A 256 -5.53 4.09 -7.54
CA ALA A 256 -4.53 4.75 -8.39
C ALA A 256 -5.10 5.33 -9.69
N ALA A 257 -6.01 4.62 -10.37
CA ALA A 257 -6.65 5.15 -11.58
C ALA A 257 -7.46 6.43 -11.32
N LYS A 258 -8.22 6.46 -10.21
CA LYS A 258 -9.02 7.63 -9.81
C LYS A 258 -8.14 8.77 -9.30
N ALA A 259 -7.06 8.44 -8.58
CA ALA A 259 -6.08 9.41 -8.12
C ALA A 259 -5.38 10.10 -9.30
N SER A 260 -5.01 9.33 -10.34
CA SER A 260 -4.43 9.86 -11.59
C SER A 260 -5.40 10.78 -12.34
N GLU A 261 -6.68 10.42 -12.42
CA GLU A 261 -7.73 11.28 -12.99
C GLU A 261 -7.83 12.61 -12.23
N LEU A 262 -7.86 12.57 -10.89
CA LEU A 262 -7.91 13.78 -10.06
C LEU A 262 -6.63 14.62 -10.16
N GLN A 263 -5.47 13.99 -10.30
CA GLN A 263 -4.21 14.68 -10.58
C GLN A 263 -4.27 15.42 -11.92
N GLN A 264 -4.77 14.79 -12.98
CA GLN A 264 -4.92 15.45 -14.29
C GLN A 264 -5.88 16.65 -14.20
N ASP A 265 -6.98 16.51 -13.46
CA ASP A 265 -7.89 17.61 -13.17
C ASP A 265 -7.20 18.75 -12.40
N CYS A 266 -6.35 18.41 -11.44
CA CYS A 266 -5.55 19.38 -10.67
C CYS A 266 -4.60 20.15 -11.59
N ILE A 267 -3.85 19.43 -12.44
CA ILE A 267 -2.92 20.02 -13.41
C ILE A 267 -3.68 20.89 -14.42
N ALA A 268 -4.82 20.43 -14.94
CA ALA A 268 -5.63 21.21 -15.89
C ALA A 268 -6.14 22.52 -15.27
N ARG A 269 -6.52 22.49 -13.99
CA ARG A 269 -6.91 23.69 -13.23
C ARG A 269 -5.71 24.62 -12.98
N ALA A 270 -4.53 24.07 -12.73
CA ALA A 270 -3.28 24.84 -12.61
C ALA A 270 -2.88 25.50 -13.95
N ALA A 271 -2.93 24.77 -15.06
CA ALA A 271 -2.54 25.24 -16.39
C ALA A 271 -3.45 26.35 -16.94
N LYS A 272 -4.77 26.28 -16.67
CA LYS A 272 -5.71 27.38 -16.99
C LYS A 272 -5.30 28.69 -16.33
N ARG A 273 -4.67 28.62 -15.14
CA ARG A 273 -4.23 29.78 -14.36
C ARG A 273 -2.86 30.30 -14.82
N GLU A 274 -1.95 29.42 -15.23
CA GLU A 274 -0.65 29.83 -15.81
C GLU A 274 -0.82 30.59 -17.13
N ASN A 275 -1.75 30.14 -17.99
CA ASN A 275 -2.03 30.85 -19.26
C ASN A 275 -2.57 32.27 -19.08
N ALA A 276 -3.11 32.59 -17.89
CA ALA A 276 -3.62 33.91 -17.55
C ALA A 276 -2.60 34.80 -16.81
N THR A 277 -1.41 34.28 -16.47
CA THR A 277 -0.32 35.05 -15.83
C THR A 277 0.82 35.41 -16.80
N SER A 278 0.60 35.22 -18.11
CA SER A 278 1.60 35.52 -19.14
C SER A 278 1.42 36.91 -19.76
N ALA A 279 1.45 37.96 -18.94
CA ALA A 279 1.82 39.30 -19.34
C ALA A 279 2.18 40.14 -18.11
N ASP A 280 3.49 40.27 -17.86
CA ASP A 280 4.08 41.34 -17.05
C ASP A 280 3.84 41.25 -15.53
N TYR A 281 4.74 40.59 -14.79
CA TYR A 281 5.31 41.01 -13.49
C TYR A 281 6.07 39.83 -12.85
N GLY A 282 7.39 39.99 -12.69
CA GLY A 282 8.36 38.95 -12.34
C GLY A 282 8.38 38.44 -10.90
N LYS A 283 7.24 38.02 -10.33
CA LYS A 283 7.21 37.12 -9.17
C LYS A 283 6.46 35.85 -9.53
N LYS A 284 7.21 34.81 -9.91
CA LYS A 284 6.73 33.42 -9.94
C LYS A 284 6.24 33.07 -8.53
N PHE A 285 4.93 33.10 -8.29
CA PHE A 285 4.36 32.37 -7.17
C PHE A 285 4.54 30.88 -7.48
N SER A 286 5.12 30.12 -6.55
CA SER A 286 5.17 28.68 -6.65
C SER A 286 3.73 28.15 -6.61
N LEU A 287 3.21 27.72 -7.76
CA LEU A 287 1.84 27.21 -7.94
C LEU A 287 1.68 25.78 -7.36
N GLY A 288 2.38 25.47 -6.27
CA GLY A 288 2.30 24.17 -5.62
C GLY A 288 1.12 24.11 -4.64
N LEU A 289 0.67 22.89 -4.37
CA LEU A 289 -0.42 22.57 -3.47
C LEU A 289 0.04 22.69 -2.02
N GLY A 290 -0.75 23.38 -1.20
CA GLY A 290 -0.63 23.33 0.25
C GLY A 290 -1.31 22.09 0.84
N PHE A 291 -1.03 21.78 2.11
CA PHE A 291 -1.63 20.62 2.79
C PHE A 291 -3.17 20.65 2.77
N HIS A 292 -3.78 21.80 3.05
CA HIS A 292 -5.25 21.97 2.98
C HIS A 292 -5.82 21.62 1.59
N GLU A 293 -5.09 21.96 0.52
CA GLU A 293 -5.52 21.60 -0.83
C GLU A 293 -5.42 20.11 -1.09
N ALA A 294 -4.38 19.45 -0.57
CA ALA A 294 -4.28 17.99 -0.64
C ALA A 294 -5.44 17.30 0.11
N VAL A 295 -5.87 17.82 1.25
CA VAL A 295 -7.05 17.32 1.99
C VAL A 295 -8.33 17.47 1.16
N LEU A 296 -8.53 18.60 0.46
CA LEU A 296 -9.70 18.78 -0.42
C LEU A 296 -9.73 17.77 -1.58
N TRP A 297 -8.56 17.51 -2.20
CA TRP A 297 -8.45 16.49 -3.25
C TRP A 297 -8.67 15.08 -2.69
N ALA A 298 -8.19 14.81 -1.47
CA ALA A 298 -8.47 13.57 -0.77
C ALA A 298 -9.98 13.40 -0.52
N ARG A 299 -10.69 14.46 -0.09
CA ARG A 299 -12.15 14.41 0.08
C ARG A 299 -12.86 14.01 -1.21
N ARG A 300 -12.49 14.62 -2.34
CA ARG A 300 -13.08 14.29 -3.64
C ARG A 300 -12.87 12.82 -4.02
N LEU A 301 -11.69 12.25 -3.70
CA LEU A 301 -11.44 10.84 -3.92
C LEU A 301 -12.30 9.96 -3.02
N ARG A 302 -12.44 10.32 -1.74
CA ARG A 302 -13.32 9.64 -0.77
C ARG A 302 -14.79 9.68 -1.21
N ASP A 303 -15.28 10.82 -1.68
CA ASP A 303 -16.65 10.95 -2.18
C ASP A 303 -16.88 10.03 -3.39
N LYS A 304 -15.93 9.97 -4.33
CA LYS A 304 -15.95 9.02 -5.46
C LYS A 304 -15.95 7.56 -4.97
N GLU A 305 -15.25 7.26 -3.87
CA GLU A 305 -15.22 5.92 -3.26
C GLU A 305 -16.56 5.54 -2.62
N PHE A 306 -17.16 6.46 -1.84
CA PHE A 306 -18.45 6.23 -1.17
C PHE A 306 -19.62 6.12 -2.16
N VAL A 307 -19.59 6.88 -3.25
CA VAL A 307 -20.55 6.69 -4.36
C VAL A 307 -20.44 5.28 -4.92
N ALA A 308 -19.22 4.80 -5.19
CA ALA A 308 -19.02 3.44 -5.67
C ALA A 308 -19.50 2.38 -4.67
N TYR A 309 -19.32 2.59 -3.36
CA TYR A 309 -19.88 1.70 -2.35
C TYR A 309 -21.40 1.75 -2.29
N ARG A 310 -22.02 2.91 -2.49
CA ARG A 310 -23.48 3.05 -2.52
C ARG A 310 -24.08 2.32 -3.71
N GLU A 311 -23.48 2.48 -4.89
CA GLU A 311 -23.87 1.76 -6.10
C GLU A 311 -23.68 0.24 -5.94
N ALA A 312 -22.56 -0.18 -5.35
CA ALA A 312 -22.33 -1.59 -5.03
C ALA A 312 -23.40 -2.11 -4.06
N PHE A 313 -23.67 -1.40 -2.96
CA PHE A 313 -24.67 -1.78 -1.98
C PHE A 313 -26.04 -2.00 -2.61
N GLN A 314 -26.52 -1.03 -3.40
CA GLN A 314 -27.80 -1.13 -4.11
C GLN A 314 -27.84 -2.24 -5.16
N LYS A 315 -26.70 -2.56 -5.77
CA LYS A 315 -26.60 -3.63 -6.77
C LYS A 315 -26.68 -5.02 -6.13
N PHE A 316 -26.14 -5.17 -4.93
CA PHE A 316 -26.00 -6.47 -4.25
C PHE A 316 -27.13 -6.76 -3.25
N ASP A 317 -27.84 -5.73 -2.78
CA ASP A 317 -29.14 -5.83 -2.09
C ASP A 317 -30.22 -6.23 -3.12
N GLU A 318 -30.24 -7.52 -3.47
CA GLU A 318 -31.11 -8.06 -4.54
C GLU A 318 -32.58 -8.08 -4.11
N ASP A 319 -32.83 -8.18 -2.80
CA ASP A 319 -34.17 -8.23 -2.23
C ASP A 319 -34.71 -6.84 -1.81
N GLY A 320 -33.87 -5.79 -1.89
CA GLY A 320 -34.23 -4.43 -1.53
C GLY A 320 -34.51 -4.27 -0.03
N SER A 321 -33.93 -5.14 0.80
CA SER A 321 -34.06 -5.10 2.26
C SER A 321 -33.34 -3.91 2.89
N ASN A 322 -32.55 -3.16 2.11
CA ASN A 322 -31.66 -2.10 2.58
C ASN A 322 -30.62 -2.65 3.58
N SER A 323 -30.27 -3.92 3.41
CA SER A 323 -29.25 -4.64 4.17
C SER A 323 -28.60 -5.69 3.27
N ILE A 324 -27.36 -6.08 3.56
CA ILE A 324 -26.65 -7.12 2.83
C ILE A 324 -26.53 -8.35 3.71
N ASP A 325 -27.10 -9.47 3.28
CA ASP A 325 -26.95 -10.76 3.97
C ASP A 325 -25.59 -11.44 3.65
N MET A 326 -25.34 -12.59 4.26
CA MET A 326 -24.08 -13.32 4.07
C MET A 326 -23.89 -13.87 2.65
N ASP A 327 -24.97 -14.23 1.95
CA ASP A 327 -24.90 -14.77 0.59
C ASP A 327 -24.69 -13.64 -0.42
N GLU A 328 -25.34 -12.49 -0.23
CA GLU A 328 -25.11 -11.25 -0.97
C GLU A 328 -23.70 -10.72 -0.75
N LEU A 329 -23.22 -10.70 0.50
CA LEU A 329 -21.85 -10.32 0.83
C LEU A 329 -20.83 -11.22 0.13
N GLN A 330 -21.09 -12.53 0.07
CA GLN A 330 -20.21 -13.47 -0.62
C GLN A 330 -20.15 -13.19 -2.13
N LYS A 331 -21.26 -12.75 -2.75
CA LYS A 331 -21.26 -12.29 -4.16
C LYS A 331 -20.46 -11.00 -4.34
N VAL A 332 -20.56 -10.05 -3.41
CA VAL A 332 -19.77 -8.81 -3.42
C VAL A 332 -18.28 -9.13 -3.42
N ILE A 333 -17.83 -9.90 -2.42
CA ILE A 333 -16.42 -10.29 -2.23
C ILE A 333 -15.86 -10.99 -3.47
N LYS A 334 -16.65 -11.90 -4.06
CA LYS A 334 -16.27 -12.58 -5.30
C LYS A 334 -16.18 -11.62 -6.50
N THR A 335 -17.09 -10.66 -6.62
CA THR A 335 -17.07 -9.67 -7.71
C THR A 335 -15.86 -8.76 -7.62
N LEU A 336 -15.36 -8.51 -6.41
CA LEU A 336 -14.14 -7.76 -6.15
C LEU A 336 -12.85 -8.57 -6.37
N GLY A 337 -12.96 -9.86 -6.69
CA GLY A 337 -11.82 -10.74 -6.94
C GLY A 337 -11.10 -11.21 -5.67
N TYR A 338 -11.86 -11.44 -4.61
CA TYR A 338 -11.39 -12.06 -3.37
C TYR A 338 -12.04 -13.44 -3.18
N THR A 339 -11.25 -14.43 -2.75
CA THR A 339 -11.72 -15.75 -2.33
C THR A 339 -11.46 -15.94 -0.84
N MET A 340 -12.43 -15.53 -0.02
CA MET A 340 -12.31 -15.61 1.43
C MET A 340 -13.06 -16.83 2.01
N THR A 341 -12.50 -17.42 3.07
CA THR A 341 -13.21 -18.42 3.88
C THR A 341 -14.29 -17.75 4.72
N LYS A 342 -15.36 -18.49 5.07
CA LYS A 342 -16.47 -17.94 5.87
C LYS A 342 -16.00 -17.39 7.22
N SER A 343 -15.02 -18.04 7.84
CA SER A 343 -14.43 -17.59 9.11
C SER A 343 -13.78 -16.21 8.98
N THR A 344 -13.06 -15.95 7.89
CA THR A 344 -12.36 -14.68 7.67
C THR A 344 -13.37 -13.56 7.42
N ILE A 345 -14.42 -13.84 6.64
CA ILE A 345 -15.52 -12.89 6.42
C ILE A 345 -16.18 -12.52 7.76
N MET A 346 -16.47 -13.52 8.60
CA MET A 346 -17.05 -13.29 9.93
C MET A 346 -16.12 -12.50 10.86
N GLU A 347 -14.82 -12.75 10.81
CA GLU A 347 -13.85 -11.99 11.60
C GLU A 347 -13.77 -10.52 11.16
N ILE A 348 -13.67 -10.26 9.85
CA ILE A 348 -13.66 -8.87 9.33
C ILE A 348 -14.98 -8.18 9.65
N LYS A 349 -16.11 -8.87 9.48
CA LYS A 349 -17.42 -8.38 9.89
C LYS A 349 -17.40 -8.02 11.38
N GLN A 350 -16.97 -8.91 12.27
CA GLN A 350 -16.91 -8.65 13.70
C GLN A 350 -16.04 -7.45 14.07
N ILE A 351 -14.89 -7.28 13.42
CA ILE A 351 -14.00 -6.13 13.65
C ILE A 351 -14.63 -4.83 13.14
N ALA A 352 -15.28 -4.87 11.96
CA ALA A 352 -16.01 -3.73 11.42
C ALA A 352 -17.13 -3.30 12.38
N PHE A 353 -17.92 -4.25 12.89
CA PHE A 353 -18.98 -4.00 13.87
C PHE A 353 -18.46 -3.43 15.21
N ALA A 354 -17.37 -3.99 15.74
CA ALA A 354 -16.79 -3.51 17.00
C ALA A 354 -16.24 -2.07 16.90
N ARG A 355 -15.87 -1.60 15.69
CA ARG A 355 -15.47 -0.19 15.46
C ARG A 355 -16.67 0.74 15.28
N THR A 356 -17.81 0.22 14.80
CA THR A 356 -19.06 0.97 14.67
C THR A 356 -19.85 1.07 15.97
N ASP A 357 -19.57 0.22 16.97
CA ASP A 357 -20.29 0.24 18.23
C ASP A 357 -20.04 1.56 18.99
N LEU A 358 -21.10 2.38 18.98
CA LEU A 358 -21.48 3.31 20.03
C LEU A 358 -21.83 2.52 21.29
N GLU A 359 -20.84 1.82 21.86
CA GLU A 359 -21.01 0.91 23.00
C GLU A 359 -21.46 1.60 24.32
N ASP A 360 -21.80 2.90 24.30
CA ASP A 360 -22.22 3.66 25.49
C ASP A 360 -23.61 4.32 25.41
N VAL A 361 -24.36 4.28 24.29
CA VAL A 361 -25.64 5.04 24.20
C VAL A 361 -26.86 4.25 23.71
N CYS A 362 -26.70 3.11 23.02
CA CYS A 362 -27.86 2.31 22.59
C CYS A 362 -28.05 1.04 23.44
N SER A 363 -29.27 0.86 23.98
CA SER A 363 -29.69 -0.15 24.95
C SER A 363 -29.74 -1.61 24.45
N LYS A 364 -28.95 -1.98 23.44
CA LYS A 364 -28.85 -3.36 22.95
C LYS A 364 -27.48 -3.93 23.32
N THR A 365 -27.48 -5.06 24.01
CA THR A 365 -26.26 -5.73 24.44
C THR A 365 -25.46 -6.21 23.23
N SER A 366 -24.12 -6.13 23.28
CA SER A 366 -23.20 -6.59 22.22
C SER A 366 -23.45 -8.01 21.73
N ALA A 367 -24.13 -8.85 22.53
CA ALA A 367 -24.52 -10.21 22.18
C ALA A 367 -25.70 -10.31 21.18
N GLU A 368 -26.59 -9.31 21.08
CA GLU A 368 -27.76 -9.33 20.19
C GLU A 368 -27.47 -8.74 18.79
N VAL A 369 -26.43 -7.90 18.67
CA VAL A 369 -26.01 -7.28 17.39
C VAL A 369 -25.04 -8.19 16.61
N LEU A 370 -24.21 -8.96 17.31
CA LEU A 370 -23.30 -9.93 16.70
C LEU A 370 -24.01 -11.08 15.97
N ASP A 371 -25.30 -11.30 16.23
CA ASP A 371 -26.12 -12.36 15.62
C ASP A 371 -26.95 -11.85 14.42
N SER A 372 -26.82 -10.58 14.00
CA SER A 372 -27.49 -10.12 12.79
C SER A 372 -26.80 -10.72 11.55
N GLU A 373 -27.49 -11.63 10.87
CA GLU A 373 -27.00 -12.21 9.61
C GLU A 373 -26.81 -11.15 8.52
N SER A 374 -27.52 -10.02 8.60
CA SER A 374 -27.45 -8.91 7.64
C SER A 374 -26.63 -7.70 8.13
N MET A 375 -26.15 -6.90 7.17
CA MET A 375 -25.31 -5.70 7.36
C MET A 375 -25.99 -4.48 6.77
N ASP A 376 -26.10 -3.40 7.54
CA ASP A 376 -26.56 -2.11 7.00
C ASP A 376 -25.47 -1.42 6.15
N TYR A 377 -25.82 -0.32 5.48
CA TYR A 377 -24.90 0.40 4.59
C TYR A 377 -23.62 0.88 5.28
N ASP A 378 -23.70 1.41 6.50
CA ASP A 378 -22.53 1.87 7.25
C ASP A 378 -21.61 0.69 7.64
N SER A 379 -22.19 -0.43 8.10
CA SER A 379 -21.43 -1.65 8.39
C SER A 379 -20.80 -2.23 7.11
N PHE A 380 -21.49 -2.13 5.98
CA PHE A 380 -20.97 -2.54 4.67
C PHE A 380 -19.79 -1.68 4.23
N VAL A 381 -19.87 -0.35 4.33
CA VAL A 381 -18.74 0.54 4.00
C VAL A 381 -17.56 0.24 4.91
N HIS A 382 -17.77 0.06 6.22
CA HIS A 382 -16.71 -0.31 7.14
C HIS A 382 -16.09 -1.67 6.83
N PHE A 383 -16.91 -2.66 6.47
CA PHE A 383 -16.43 -3.95 6.00
C PHE A 383 -15.56 -3.80 4.74
N MET A 384 -16.00 -2.99 3.77
CA MET A 384 -15.27 -2.73 2.53
C MET A 384 -13.92 -2.04 2.78
N LEU A 385 -13.88 -1.05 3.68
CA LEU A 385 -12.64 -0.39 4.08
C LEU A 385 -11.68 -1.36 4.78
N MET A 386 -12.19 -2.20 5.68
CA MET A 386 -11.38 -3.23 6.35
C MET A 386 -10.89 -4.29 5.36
N LEU A 387 -11.73 -4.69 4.41
CA LEU A 387 -11.40 -5.64 3.35
C LEU A 387 -10.29 -5.10 2.46
N GLN A 388 -10.29 -3.81 2.15
CA GLN A 388 -9.20 -3.16 1.40
C GLN A 388 -7.90 -3.13 2.21
N GLN A 389 -7.96 -2.75 3.50
CA GLN A 389 -6.77 -2.69 4.36
C GLN A 389 -6.15 -4.07 4.63
N SER A 390 -6.98 -5.11 4.77
CA SER A 390 -6.50 -6.47 4.99
C SER A 390 -6.33 -7.26 3.71
N ASP A 391 -6.75 -6.71 2.56
CA ASP A 391 -6.75 -7.34 1.26
C ASP A 391 -7.34 -8.77 1.27
N GLY A 392 -8.35 -9.00 2.13
CA GLY A 392 -9.02 -10.30 2.28
C GLY A 392 -8.38 -11.27 3.28
N PHE A 393 -7.32 -10.86 3.99
CA PHE A 393 -6.70 -11.66 5.04
C PHE A 393 -7.34 -11.44 6.42
N SER A 394 -7.29 -12.47 7.26
CA SER A 394 -7.60 -12.38 8.70
C SER A 394 -6.55 -11.55 9.43
N ARG A 395 -6.87 -11.10 10.65
CA ARG A 395 -5.91 -10.36 11.48
C ARG A 395 -4.70 -11.22 11.83
N ALA A 396 -4.89 -12.51 12.04
CA ALA A 396 -3.82 -13.46 12.31
C ALA A 396 -2.88 -13.60 11.09
N GLU A 397 -3.45 -13.76 9.89
CA GLU A 397 -2.67 -13.81 8.64
C GLU A 397 -1.94 -12.49 8.40
N ILE A 398 -2.57 -11.33 8.60
CA ILE A 398 -1.90 -10.03 8.49
C ILE A 398 -0.72 -9.90 9.47
N GLN A 399 -0.86 -10.41 10.70
CA GLN A 399 0.26 -10.41 11.66
C GLN A 399 1.41 -11.32 11.21
N GLU A 400 1.10 -12.47 10.62
CA GLU A 400 2.09 -13.38 10.04
C GLU A 400 2.78 -12.77 8.81
N ILE A 401 2.01 -12.11 7.93
CA ILE A 401 2.54 -11.38 6.77
C ILE A 401 3.46 -10.26 7.25
N LYS A 402 3.06 -9.46 8.25
CA LYS A 402 3.91 -8.42 8.85
C LYS A 402 5.18 -8.98 9.48
N ALA A 403 5.08 -10.11 10.17
CA ALA A 403 6.25 -10.79 10.75
C ALA A 403 7.18 -11.33 9.67
N THR A 404 6.62 -11.80 8.55
CA THR A 404 7.37 -12.24 7.37
C THR A 404 8.05 -11.06 6.70
N PHE A 405 7.34 -9.94 6.48
CA PHE A 405 7.87 -8.71 5.93
C PHE A 405 9.12 -8.26 6.70
N LYS A 406 8.98 -8.09 8.01
CA LYS A 406 10.09 -7.70 8.91
C LYS A 406 11.25 -8.70 8.94
N LYS A 407 11.01 -9.96 8.61
CA LYS A 407 12.06 -10.98 8.58
C LYS A 407 12.91 -10.88 7.32
N PHE A 408 12.34 -10.44 6.20
CA PHE A 408 13.00 -10.39 4.90
C PHE A 408 13.50 -8.99 4.53
N ASP A 409 12.96 -7.93 5.15
CA ASP A 409 13.55 -6.59 5.21
C ASP A 409 14.87 -6.67 6.01
N GLU A 410 15.96 -7.05 5.32
CA GLU A 410 17.27 -7.33 5.93
C GLU A 410 17.99 -6.02 6.31
N ASP A 411 17.76 -4.97 5.54
CA ASP A 411 18.39 -3.67 5.71
C ASP A 411 17.58 -2.73 6.63
N GLY A 412 16.34 -3.08 6.95
CA GLY A 412 15.46 -2.30 7.82
C GLY A 412 14.96 -1.02 7.14
N SER A 413 14.95 -0.99 5.81
CA SER A 413 14.45 0.13 5.00
C SER A 413 12.96 0.38 5.25
N GLY A 414 12.21 -0.67 5.61
CA GLY A 414 10.77 -0.63 5.74
C GLY A 414 10.02 -0.94 4.45
N ASP A 415 10.75 -1.28 3.39
CA ASP A 415 10.26 -1.73 2.08
C ASP A 415 10.93 -3.09 1.73
N ILE A 416 10.43 -3.81 0.72
CA ILE A 416 11.03 -5.07 0.23
C ILE A 416 11.48 -4.90 -1.21
N ASP A 417 12.77 -5.08 -1.46
CA ASP A 417 13.31 -5.02 -2.82
C ASP A 417 13.10 -6.31 -3.64
N VAL A 418 13.50 -6.30 -4.91
CA VAL A 418 13.38 -7.46 -5.83
C VAL A 418 14.16 -8.68 -5.33
N CYS A 419 15.32 -8.48 -4.71
CA CYS A 419 16.17 -9.55 -4.19
C CYS A 419 15.59 -10.16 -2.91
N GLU A 420 15.13 -9.33 -1.97
CA GLU A 420 14.47 -9.72 -0.74
C GLU A 420 13.16 -10.47 -1.02
N LEU A 421 12.37 -10.00 -2.00
CA LEU A 421 11.17 -10.70 -2.48
C LEU A 421 11.53 -12.07 -3.09
N SER A 422 12.64 -12.16 -3.81
CA SER A 422 13.13 -13.42 -4.39
C SER A 422 13.51 -14.42 -3.29
N ASP A 423 14.26 -13.95 -2.29
CA ASP A 423 14.68 -14.75 -1.14
C ASP A 423 13.47 -15.25 -0.34
N MET A 424 12.45 -14.40 -0.19
CA MET A 424 11.19 -14.77 0.45
C MET A 424 10.42 -15.85 -0.33
N LEU A 425 10.23 -15.67 -1.64
CA LEU A 425 9.51 -16.65 -2.47
C LEU A 425 10.21 -18.01 -2.47
N ARG A 426 11.54 -18.02 -2.50
CA ARG A 426 12.36 -19.23 -2.38
C ARG A 426 12.21 -19.87 -1.00
N PHE A 427 12.19 -19.07 0.07
CA PHE A 427 11.94 -19.58 1.43
C PHE A 427 10.56 -20.22 1.59
N GLN A 428 9.57 -19.76 0.82
CA GLN A 428 8.23 -20.34 0.74
C GLN A 428 8.15 -21.56 -0.19
N GLY A 429 9.25 -22.00 -0.80
CA GLY A 429 9.33 -23.17 -1.66
C GLY A 429 9.03 -22.91 -3.13
N HIS A 430 8.90 -21.65 -3.56
CA HIS A 430 8.70 -21.31 -4.96
C HIS A 430 10.04 -21.24 -5.71
N HIS A 431 10.09 -21.89 -6.87
CA HIS A 431 11.24 -21.87 -7.76
C HIS A 431 11.07 -20.76 -8.81
N THR A 432 11.16 -19.49 -8.40
CA THR A 432 11.02 -18.34 -9.30
C THR A 432 12.38 -17.80 -9.75
N SER A 433 12.45 -17.37 -11.00
CA SER A 433 13.62 -16.66 -11.55
C SER A 433 13.60 -15.18 -11.15
N ILE A 434 14.76 -14.52 -11.06
CA ILE A 434 14.81 -13.08 -10.70
C ILE A 434 13.97 -12.21 -11.66
N ASP A 435 13.93 -12.55 -12.95
CA ASP A 435 13.11 -11.83 -13.94
C ASP A 435 11.60 -12.02 -13.72
N GLU A 436 11.20 -13.20 -13.24
CA GLU A 436 9.81 -13.47 -12.87
C GLU A 436 9.43 -12.73 -11.59
N VAL A 437 10.34 -12.68 -10.61
CA VAL A 437 10.17 -11.86 -9.41
C VAL A 437 10.07 -10.38 -9.77
N ARG A 438 10.88 -9.87 -10.71
CA ARG A 438 10.79 -8.48 -11.20
C ARG A 438 9.45 -8.19 -11.87
N ARG A 439 8.94 -9.11 -12.70
CA ARG A 439 7.58 -8.99 -13.27
C ARG A 439 6.50 -9.00 -12.20
N LEU A 440 6.64 -9.85 -11.19
CA LEU A 440 5.70 -9.91 -10.08
C LEU A 440 5.74 -8.63 -9.23
N HIS A 441 6.94 -8.12 -8.94
CA HIS A 441 7.19 -6.87 -8.24
C HIS A 441 6.57 -5.68 -8.99
N ALA A 442 6.85 -5.52 -10.28
CA ALA A 442 6.31 -4.43 -11.10
C ALA A 442 4.79 -4.44 -11.24
N ARG A 443 4.11 -5.59 -10.99
CA ARG A 443 2.65 -5.68 -10.99
C ARG A 443 2.00 -5.13 -9.72
N VAL A 444 2.76 -4.96 -8.64
CA VAL A 444 2.28 -4.55 -7.32
C VAL A 444 2.94 -3.29 -6.79
N ASP A 445 4.04 -2.84 -7.40
CA ASP A 445 4.67 -1.55 -7.18
C ASP A 445 3.83 -0.46 -7.87
N PHE A 446 2.87 0.11 -7.14
CA PHE A 446 1.95 1.11 -7.67
C PHE A 446 2.47 2.53 -7.48
N ASN A 447 3.31 2.74 -6.47
CA ASN A 447 3.94 4.04 -6.22
C ASN A 447 5.20 4.25 -7.08
N GLY A 448 5.66 3.22 -7.80
CA GLY A 448 6.81 3.27 -8.70
C GLY A 448 8.13 3.49 -7.94
N SER A 449 8.17 3.12 -6.66
CA SER A 449 9.34 3.34 -5.80
C SER A 449 10.50 2.40 -6.16
N GLY A 450 10.22 1.28 -6.84
CA GLY A 450 11.21 0.23 -7.10
C GLY A 450 11.42 -0.71 -5.92
N ALA A 451 10.65 -0.57 -4.83
CA ALA A 451 10.55 -1.49 -3.71
C ALA A 451 9.06 -1.68 -3.33
N LEU A 452 8.74 -2.68 -2.53
CA LEU A 452 7.37 -2.92 -2.06
C LEU A 452 7.19 -2.46 -0.62
N ASP A 453 6.33 -1.46 -0.42
CA ASP A 453 5.89 -1.12 0.93
C ASP A 453 5.02 -2.23 1.54
N LEU A 454 4.68 -2.11 2.83
CA LEU A 454 3.88 -3.13 3.51
C LEU A 454 2.50 -3.35 2.86
N ALA A 455 1.86 -2.32 2.31
CA ALA A 455 0.56 -2.44 1.66
C ALA A 455 0.67 -3.15 0.31
N GLU A 456 1.68 -2.79 -0.49
CA GLU A 456 2.02 -3.43 -1.76
C GLU A 456 2.43 -4.89 -1.54
N PHE A 457 3.17 -5.19 -0.48
CA PHE A 457 3.53 -6.55 -0.10
C PHE A 457 2.32 -7.38 0.35
N VAL A 458 1.38 -6.81 1.11
CA VAL A 458 0.13 -7.50 1.45
C VAL A 458 -0.68 -7.78 0.18
N ARG A 459 -0.75 -6.83 -0.76
CA ARG A 459 -1.40 -7.01 -2.07
C ARG A 459 -0.73 -8.11 -2.90
N PHE A 460 0.59 -8.17 -2.87
CA PHE A 460 1.37 -9.24 -3.48
C PHE A 460 1.00 -10.61 -2.90
N MET A 461 1.03 -10.72 -1.57
CA MET A 461 0.64 -11.95 -0.87
C MET A 461 -0.80 -12.34 -1.19
N ARG A 462 -1.71 -11.37 -1.34
CA ARG A 462 -3.10 -11.63 -1.77
C ARG A 462 -3.14 -12.21 -3.18
N LEU A 463 -2.49 -11.58 -4.17
CA LEU A 463 -2.53 -12.08 -5.55
C LEU A 463 -2.04 -13.53 -5.64
N HIS A 464 -0.98 -13.85 -4.90
CA HIS A 464 -0.43 -15.20 -4.80
C HIS A 464 -1.37 -16.17 -4.08
N ARG A 465 -1.98 -15.75 -2.96
CA ARG A 465 -3.00 -16.51 -2.21
C ARG A 465 -4.21 -16.82 -3.08
N GLU A 466 -4.69 -15.86 -3.85
CA GLU A 466 -5.88 -15.96 -4.68
C GLU A 466 -5.69 -16.97 -5.81
N GLU A 467 -4.54 -16.93 -6.49
CA GLU A 467 -4.18 -17.91 -7.52
C GLU A 467 -4.16 -19.35 -6.96
N MET A 468 -3.57 -19.53 -5.77
CA MET A 468 -3.60 -20.82 -5.08
C MET A 468 -5.02 -21.24 -4.70
N LEU A 469 -5.81 -20.35 -4.08
CA LEU A 469 -7.16 -20.67 -3.61
C LEU A 469 -8.12 -20.97 -4.76
N GLU A 470 -7.99 -20.32 -5.90
CA GLU A 470 -8.77 -20.61 -7.09
C GLU A 470 -8.44 -22.01 -7.65
N SER A 471 -7.17 -22.40 -7.67
CA SER A 471 -6.76 -23.76 -8.01
C SER A 471 -7.33 -24.80 -7.03
N VAL A 472 -7.22 -24.53 -5.72
CA VAL A 472 -7.82 -25.37 -4.65
C VAL A 472 -9.34 -25.50 -4.82
N ARG A 473 -10.02 -24.40 -5.13
CA ARG A 473 -11.46 -24.34 -5.37
C ARG A 473 -11.87 -25.16 -6.59
N GLN A 474 -11.16 -25.03 -7.70
CA GLN A 474 -11.43 -25.82 -8.90
C GLN A 474 -11.27 -27.32 -8.64
N ALA A 475 -10.23 -27.73 -7.92
CA ALA A 475 -10.04 -29.12 -7.52
C ALA A 475 -11.16 -29.62 -6.59
N PHE A 476 -11.57 -28.81 -5.62
CA PHE A 476 -12.66 -29.12 -4.70
C PHE A 476 -14.00 -29.24 -5.45
N ASP A 477 -14.38 -28.23 -6.24
CA ASP A 477 -15.66 -28.16 -6.94
C ASP A 477 -15.82 -29.26 -7.99
N THR A 478 -14.72 -29.73 -8.59
CA THR A 478 -14.76 -30.85 -9.55
C THR A 478 -15.07 -32.19 -8.88
N LEU A 479 -14.72 -32.36 -7.61
CA LEU A 479 -14.73 -33.68 -6.94
C LEU A 479 -15.70 -33.77 -5.75
N LYS A 480 -16.22 -32.62 -5.27
CA LYS A 480 -17.24 -32.59 -4.22
C LYS A 480 -18.49 -33.36 -4.63
N ASP A 481 -19.15 -33.95 -3.65
CA ASP A 481 -20.45 -34.57 -3.88
C ASP A 481 -21.51 -33.46 -4.03
N LEU A 482 -22.24 -33.47 -5.14
CA LEU A 482 -23.28 -32.47 -5.44
C LEU A 482 -24.43 -32.48 -4.42
N SER A 483 -24.67 -33.60 -3.75
CA SER A 483 -25.77 -33.76 -2.79
C SER A 483 -25.42 -33.25 -1.39
N SER A 484 -24.17 -33.40 -0.96
CA SER A 484 -23.73 -32.96 0.36
C SER A 484 -22.95 -31.64 0.34
N GLY A 485 -22.43 -31.24 -0.82
CA GLY A 485 -21.49 -30.11 -0.93
C GLY A 485 -20.12 -30.39 -0.29
N LEU A 486 -19.85 -31.62 0.15
CA LEU A 486 -18.63 -32.03 0.83
C LEU A 486 -17.76 -32.91 -0.06
N LEU A 487 -16.45 -32.90 0.22
CA LEU A 487 -15.47 -33.78 -0.39
C LEU A 487 -15.31 -35.04 0.46
N SER A 488 -15.68 -36.20 -0.08
CA SER A 488 -15.59 -37.47 0.64
C SER A 488 -14.14 -37.92 0.83
N PRO A 489 -13.81 -38.66 1.92
CA PRO A 489 -12.45 -39.08 2.23
C PRO A 489 -11.74 -39.81 1.08
N GLU A 490 -12.49 -40.63 0.34
CA GLU A 490 -11.97 -41.39 -0.80
C GLU A 490 -11.55 -40.50 -1.99
N ARG A 491 -12.14 -39.30 -2.10
CA ARG A 491 -11.88 -38.34 -3.19
C ARG A 491 -10.82 -37.29 -2.84
N ILE A 492 -10.51 -37.10 -1.55
CA ILE A 492 -9.49 -36.15 -1.08
C ILE A 492 -8.12 -36.38 -1.75
N PRO A 493 -7.59 -37.62 -1.86
CA PRO A 493 -6.29 -37.85 -2.51
C PRO A 493 -6.27 -37.44 -3.98
N PHE A 494 -7.39 -37.61 -4.68
CA PHE A 494 -7.53 -37.22 -6.09
C PHE A 494 -7.65 -35.71 -6.26
N ALA A 495 -8.29 -35.02 -5.31
CA ALA A 495 -8.37 -33.57 -5.30
C ALA A 495 -7.00 -32.93 -5.05
N ILE A 496 -6.24 -33.48 -4.10
CA ILE A 496 -4.86 -33.06 -3.85
C ILE A 496 -4.02 -33.30 -5.11
N ALA A 497 -4.12 -34.47 -5.74
CA ALA A 497 -3.35 -34.80 -6.95
C ALA A 497 -3.60 -33.86 -8.15
N LYS A 498 -4.72 -33.13 -8.17
CA LYS A 498 -5.04 -32.15 -9.22
C LYS A 498 -4.37 -30.79 -9.03
N LEU A 499 -3.85 -30.50 -7.85
CA LEU A 499 -3.22 -29.21 -7.56
C LEU A 499 -1.78 -29.22 -8.06
N GLU A 500 -1.34 -28.12 -8.67
CA GLU A 500 -0.01 -28.04 -9.31
C GLU A 500 1.14 -28.21 -8.31
N PHE A 501 0.98 -27.78 -7.05
CA PHE A 501 1.94 -28.09 -5.97
C PHE A 501 1.98 -29.59 -5.57
N ALA A 502 1.12 -30.42 -6.17
CA ALA A 502 0.91 -31.83 -5.85
C ALA A 502 0.90 -32.78 -7.08
N ALA A 503 1.22 -32.28 -8.27
CA ALA A 503 1.53 -33.10 -9.44
C ALA A 503 2.90 -33.79 -9.24
N GLU A 504 3.02 -35.05 -9.72
CA GLU A 504 4.14 -36.03 -9.79
C GLU A 504 5.40 -35.94 -8.87
N ASP A 505 5.80 -34.77 -8.38
CA ASP A 505 6.90 -34.43 -7.48
C ASP A 505 6.53 -34.48 -5.98
N ARG A 506 5.60 -35.35 -5.55
CA ARG A 506 5.27 -35.46 -4.11
C ARG A 506 6.50 -35.94 -3.31
N ARG A 507 7.14 -35.01 -2.59
CA ARG A 507 8.34 -35.28 -1.75
C ARG A 507 7.98 -35.78 -0.36
N ILE A 508 6.72 -35.61 0.05
CA ILE A 508 6.14 -36.16 1.28
C ILE A 508 5.01 -37.14 0.99
N ALA A 509 4.88 -38.16 1.84
CA ALA A 509 3.70 -39.01 1.86
C ALA A 509 2.50 -38.20 2.34
N VAL A 510 1.40 -38.20 1.58
CA VAL A 510 0.19 -37.41 1.90
C VAL A 510 -0.73 -38.18 2.85
N GLU A 511 -0.64 -39.51 2.84
CA GLU A 511 -1.45 -40.44 3.64
C GLU A 511 -1.51 -40.11 5.13
N PRO A 512 -0.42 -39.67 5.81
CA PRO A 512 -0.46 -39.30 7.23
C PRO A 512 -1.31 -38.06 7.54
N TYR A 513 -1.57 -37.22 6.55
CA TYR A 513 -2.32 -35.96 6.72
C TYR A 513 -3.80 -36.11 6.36
N LEU A 514 -4.18 -37.19 5.66
CA LEU A 514 -5.54 -37.39 5.17
C LEU A 514 -6.53 -37.59 6.34
N PRO A 515 -7.58 -36.76 6.44
CA PRO A 515 -8.61 -36.96 7.44
C PRO A 515 -9.55 -38.09 7.02
N GLY A 516 -10.02 -38.87 7.99
CA GLY A 516 -11.02 -39.93 7.79
C GLY A 516 -12.46 -39.42 7.66
N VAL A 517 -12.67 -38.11 7.57
CA VAL A 517 -13.98 -37.44 7.57
C VAL A 517 -14.12 -36.59 6.31
N ALA A 518 -15.35 -36.47 5.79
CA ALA A 518 -15.62 -35.60 4.66
C ALA A 518 -15.32 -34.13 5.00
N LEU A 519 -14.76 -33.39 4.06
CA LEU A 519 -14.34 -32.00 4.25
C LEU A 519 -15.26 -31.04 3.50
N ASN A 520 -15.60 -29.92 4.13
CA ASN A 520 -16.07 -28.75 3.40
C ASN A 520 -14.88 -28.00 2.77
N PHE A 521 -15.16 -26.93 2.02
CA PHE A 521 -14.11 -26.16 1.35
C PHE A 521 -13.05 -25.64 2.34
N ASP A 522 -13.47 -25.03 3.44
CA ASP A 522 -12.56 -24.50 4.47
C ASP A 522 -11.65 -25.60 5.07
N GLY A 523 -12.21 -26.78 5.36
CA GLY A 523 -11.45 -27.94 5.84
C GLY A 523 -10.45 -28.47 4.80
N PHE A 524 -10.79 -28.38 3.51
CA PHE A 524 -9.89 -28.77 2.42
C PHE A 524 -8.74 -27.77 2.22
N VAL A 525 -9.00 -26.46 2.34
CA VAL A 525 -7.97 -25.41 2.34
C VAL A 525 -6.97 -25.65 3.49
N MET A 526 -7.46 -25.89 4.71
CA MET A 526 -6.61 -26.19 5.88
C MET A 526 -5.73 -27.44 5.69
N LEU A 527 -6.23 -28.46 4.97
CA LEU A 527 -5.45 -29.64 4.64
C LEU A 527 -4.35 -29.31 3.62
N CYS A 528 -4.68 -28.54 2.58
CA CYS A 528 -3.71 -28.10 1.57
C CYS A 528 -2.60 -27.26 2.20
N ASP A 529 -2.93 -26.33 3.08
CA ASP A 529 -1.96 -25.48 3.78
C ASP A 529 -0.99 -26.32 4.64
N LYS A 530 -1.48 -27.35 5.35
CA LYS A 530 -0.61 -28.27 6.13
C LYS A 530 0.31 -29.11 5.26
N ILE A 531 -0.20 -29.62 4.13
CA ILE A 531 0.61 -30.40 3.18
C ILE A 531 1.70 -29.50 2.60
N ARG A 532 1.35 -28.27 2.23
CA ARG A 532 2.30 -27.28 1.72
C ARG A 532 3.36 -26.94 2.76
N GLU A 533 3.00 -26.69 4.02
CA GLU A 533 3.97 -26.42 5.09
C GLU A 533 4.98 -27.56 5.25
N ALA A 534 4.51 -28.81 5.24
CA ALA A 534 5.37 -29.98 5.31
C ALA A 534 6.27 -30.14 4.07
N GLN A 535 5.75 -29.83 2.88
CA GLN A 535 6.49 -29.84 1.63
C GLN A 535 7.59 -28.76 1.63
N VAL A 536 7.28 -27.54 2.05
CA VAL A 536 8.25 -26.45 2.20
C VAL A 536 9.35 -26.82 3.19
N ALA A 537 9.00 -27.46 4.31
CA ALA A 537 9.99 -27.96 5.27
C ALA A 537 10.93 -29.01 4.65
N ALA A 538 10.44 -29.89 3.78
CA ALA A 538 11.26 -30.83 3.03
C ALA A 538 12.16 -30.13 2.00
N ASP A 539 11.62 -29.12 1.33
CA ASP A 539 12.31 -28.35 0.28
C ASP A 539 13.41 -27.45 0.81
N ARG A 540 13.33 -27.00 2.06
CA ARG A 540 14.42 -26.26 2.73
C ARG A 540 15.74 -27.01 2.73
N LYS A 541 15.74 -28.35 2.80
CA LYS A 541 16.99 -29.14 2.69
C LYS A 541 17.65 -29.02 1.31
N ARG A 542 16.86 -28.74 0.28
CA ARG A 542 17.23 -28.69 -1.12
C ARG A 542 17.58 -27.27 -1.58
N ALA A 543 17.59 -26.30 -0.67
CA ALA A 543 17.98 -24.90 -0.90
C ALA A 543 17.24 -24.21 -2.07
N GLY A 544 16.01 -24.64 -2.38
CA GLY A 544 15.23 -24.04 -3.48
C GLY A 544 15.68 -24.46 -4.89
N PHE A 545 16.37 -25.59 -5.04
CA PHE A 545 16.74 -26.17 -6.34
C PHE A 545 15.73 -27.23 -6.82
N CYS A 546 15.50 -27.29 -8.14
CA CYS A 546 14.63 -28.31 -8.74
C CYS A 546 15.32 -29.69 -8.80
N ASP A 547 14.58 -30.74 -9.19
CA ASP A 547 15.11 -32.11 -9.26
C ASP A 547 16.26 -32.24 -10.26
N ARG A 548 16.12 -31.61 -11.42
CA ARG A 548 17.17 -31.53 -12.45
C ARG A 548 18.44 -30.81 -11.96
N ASP A 549 18.29 -29.69 -11.24
CA ASP A 549 19.43 -28.97 -10.67
C ASP A 549 20.18 -29.84 -9.66
N ILE A 550 19.43 -30.58 -8.85
CA ILE A 550 20.00 -31.45 -7.82
C ILE A 550 20.70 -32.66 -8.41
N GLU A 551 20.15 -33.27 -9.45
CA GLU A 551 20.84 -34.33 -10.20
C GLU A 551 22.15 -33.81 -10.81
N HIS A 552 22.12 -32.60 -11.37
CA HIS A 552 23.31 -31.96 -11.94
C HIS A 552 24.37 -31.65 -10.87
N PHE A 553 23.99 -30.98 -9.78
CA PHE A 553 24.90 -30.68 -8.67
C PHE A 553 25.39 -31.95 -7.97
N TRP A 554 24.57 -32.99 -7.90
CA TRP A 554 24.99 -34.29 -7.40
C TRP A 554 26.04 -34.93 -8.32
N GLY A 555 25.83 -34.87 -9.64
CA GLY A 555 26.82 -35.33 -10.62
C GLY A 555 28.16 -34.60 -10.49
N LEU A 556 28.12 -33.28 -10.29
CA LEU A 556 29.32 -32.48 -9.99
C LEU A 556 29.93 -32.90 -8.65
N PHE A 557 29.15 -32.94 -7.57
CA PHE A 557 29.63 -33.35 -6.25
C PHE A 557 30.32 -34.72 -6.30
N ALA A 558 29.71 -35.71 -6.94
CA ALA A 558 30.24 -37.06 -7.08
C ALA A 558 31.53 -37.10 -7.93
N SER A 559 31.68 -36.20 -8.90
CA SER A 559 32.92 -36.10 -9.70
C SER A 559 34.11 -35.58 -8.89
N PHE A 560 33.86 -34.77 -7.86
CA PHE A 560 34.88 -34.21 -6.97
C PHE A 560 35.06 -35.02 -5.66
N ASP A 561 34.05 -35.79 -5.23
CA ASP A 561 34.16 -36.76 -4.11
C ASP A 561 34.86 -38.06 -4.57
N THR A 562 36.15 -37.92 -4.90
CA THR A 562 36.99 -39.04 -5.35
C THR A 562 37.14 -40.16 -4.31
N LYS A 563 36.89 -39.86 -3.03
CA LYS A 563 36.96 -40.80 -1.90
C LYS A 563 35.64 -41.52 -1.64
N ASN A 564 34.55 -41.07 -2.27
CA ASN A 564 33.19 -41.58 -2.12
C ASN A 564 32.77 -41.69 -0.64
N ASN A 565 33.20 -40.72 0.18
CA ASN A 565 32.90 -40.67 1.60
C ASN A 565 31.69 -39.76 1.91
N GLY A 566 31.10 -39.16 0.87
CA GLY A 566 29.95 -38.25 0.97
C GLY A 566 30.32 -36.84 1.44
N VAL A 567 31.61 -36.48 1.43
CA VAL A 567 32.09 -35.20 1.98
C VAL A 567 33.27 -34.64 1.19
N LEU A 568 33.15 -33.39 0.73
CA LEU A 568 34.23 -32.67 0.06
C LEU A 568 35.13 -31.96 1.06
N THR A 569 36.44 -31.94 0.79
CA THR A 569 37.39 -31.05 1.45
C THR A 569 37.25 -29.60 0.94
N THR A 570 37.82 -28.63 1.66
CA THR A 570 37.77 -27.21 1.26
C THR A 570 38.42 -26.96 -0.11
N GLU A 571 39.48 -27.69 -0.46
CA GLU A 571 40.13 -27.61 -1.78
C GLU A 571 39.26 -28.21 -2.90
N GLU A 572 38.63 -29.36 -2.66
CA GLU A 572 37.71 -29.98 -3.64
C GLU A 572 36.48 -29.10 -3.86
N CYS A 573 35.94 -28.50 -2.79
CA CYS A 573 34.82 -27.57 -2.87
C CYS A 573 35.17 -26.31 -3.67
N THR A 574 36.33 -25.70 -3.44
CA THR A 574 36.77 -24.50 -4.19
C THR A 574 37.03 -24.79 -5.68
N ASN A 575 37.52 -25.98 -6.01
CA ASN A 575 37.66 -26.42 -7.41
C ASN A 575 36.31 -26.67 -8.09
N LEU A 576 35.34 -27.26 -7.37
CA LEU A 576 33.97 -27.41 -7.85
C LEU A 576 33.33 -26.04 -8.13
N LEU A 577 33.46 -25.11 -7.19
CA LEU A 577 32.96 -23.73 -7.35
C LEU A 577 33.60 -23.03 -8.57
N SER A 578 34.90 -23.23 -8.78
CA SER A 578 35.61 -22.68 -9.96
C SER A 578 35.08 -23.24 -11.27
N THR A 579 34.62 -24.50 -11.28
CA THR A 579 33.99 -25.13 -12.46
C THR A 579 32.62 -24.53 -12.76
N LEU A 580 31.92 -24.06 -11.73
CA LEU A 580 30.66 -23.31 -11.84
C LEU A 580 30.86 -21.81 -12.11
N GLY A 581 32.10 -21.35 -12.33
CA GLY A 581 32.41 -19.95 -12.64
C GLY A 581 32.66 -19.05 -11.42
N PHE A 582 32.56 -19.59 -10.20
CA PHE A 582 32.88 -18.86 -8.98
C PHE A 582 34.39 -18.91 -8.71
N HIS A 583 35.10 -17.85 -9.08
CA HIS A 583 36.55 -17.77 -8.91
C HIS A 583 36.92 -16.99 -7.65
N VAL A 584 37.48 -17.70 -6.66
CA VAL A 584 37.99 -17.11 -5.42
C VAL A 584 39.46 -16.76 -5.59
N ARG A 585 39.77 -15.50 -5.84
CA ARG A 585 41.12 -14.97 -6.14
C ARG A 585 41.67 -14.09 -5.02
N THR A 586 40.82 -13.37 -4.29
CA THR A 586 41.26 -12.42 -3.27
C THR A 586 41.17 -13.00 -1.85
N VAL A 587 41.91 -12.40 -0.90
CA VAL A 587 41.85 -12.79 0.52
C VAL A 587 40.48 -12.44 1.13
N GLU A 588 39.83 -11.38 0.65
CA GLU A 588 38.49 -10.96 1.04
C GLU A 588 37.45 -11.99 0.58
N GLU A 589 37.47 -12.39 -0.70
CA GLU A 589 36.58 -13.45 -1.23
C GLU A 589 36.75 -14.78 -0.48
N GLN A 590 37.98 -15.12 -0.04
CA GLN A 590 38.22 -16.30 0.79
C GLN A 590 37.60 -16.18 2.19
N GLN A 591 37.60 -14.98 2.78
CA GLN A 591 36.97 -14.74 4.08
C GLN A 591 35.45 -14.76 3.98
N ASP A 592 34.90 -14.19 2.91
CA ASP A 592 33.46 -14.18 2.65
C ASP A 592 32.95 -15.59 2.32
N LEU A 593 33.69 -16.37 1.52
CA LEU A 593 33.34 -17.79 1.30
C LEU A 593 33.29 -18.58 2.61
N LYS A 594 34.23 -18.36 3.54
CA LYS A 594 34.21 -19.01 4.86
C LYS A 594 32.99 -18.59 5.68
N ARG A 595 32.58 -17.32 5.60
CA ARG A 595 31.38 -16.81 6.28
C ARG A 595 30.12 -17.45 5.70
N LEU A 596 29.98 -17.47 4.38
CA LEU A 596 28.88 -18.11 3.66
C LEU A 596 28.80 -19.61 3.95
N LEU A 597 29.95 -20.29 4.02
CA LEU A 597 30.00 -21.72 4.34
C LEU A 597 29.54 -22.00 5.78
N GLN A 598 29.84 -21.11 6.73
CA GLN A 598 29.32 -21.23 8.09
C GLN A 598 27.80 -20.95 8.16
N GLN A 599 27.31 -19.95 7.42
CA GLN A 599 25.87 -19.69 7.30
C GLN A 599 25.13 -20.87 6.67
N ALA A 600 25.65 -21.40 5.57
CA ALA A 600 25.13 -22.59 4.89
C ALA A 600 25.02 -23.80 5.83
N ARG A 601 25.98 -23.99 6.74
CA ARG A 601 25.91 -25.02 7.78
C ARG A 601 24.78 -24.79 8.77
N ASN A 602 24.67 -23.57 9.30
CA ASN A 602 23.61 -23.24 10.26
C ASN A 602 22.22 -23.45 9.62
N ILE A 603 22.05 -23.10 8.35
CA ILE A 603 20.80 -23.32 7.61
C ILE A 603 20.55 -24.82 7.40
N ALA A 604 21.57 -25.59 7.04
CA ALA A 604 21.45 -27.04 6.89
C ALA A 604 21.10 -27.74 8.23
N GLU A 605 21.69 -27.30 9.35
CA GLU A 605 21.37 -27.79 10.70
C GLU A 605 19.93 -27.48 11.08
N ALA A 606 19.46 -26.24 10.84
CA ALA A 606 18.09 -25.84 11.05
C ALA A 606 17.10 -26.64 10.19
N ALA A 607 17.52 -27.09 9.00
CA ALA A 607 16.77 -28.00 8.13
C ALA A 607 16.84 -29.47 8.57
N GLY A 608 17.51 -29.81 9.67
CA GLY A 608 17.62 -31.17 10.21
C GLY A 608 18.59 -32.08 9.44
N VAL A 609 19.60 -31.50 8.79
CA VAL A 609 20.72 -32.24 8.17
C VAL A 609 21.79 -32.51 9.24
N ASP A 610 22.31 -33.74 9.29
CA ASP A 610 23.43 -34.07 10.18
C ASP A 610 24.74 -33.46 9.65
N THR A 611 25.25 -32.44 10.35
CA THR A 611 26.50 -31.72 10.04
C THR A 611 27.68 -32.17 10.91
N ARG A 612 27.58 -33.30 11.64
CA ARG A 612 28.58 -33.81 12.61
C ARG A 612 29.97 -34.20 12.06
N GLY A 613 30.42 -33.60 10.97
CA GLY A 613 31.77 -33.70 10.43
C GLY A 613 32.71 -32.60 10.93
N ASP A 614 34.00 -32.81 10.69
CA ASP A 614 35.06 -31.84 10.99
C ASP A 614 34.79 -30.49 10.30
N ASN A 615 35.17 -29.37 10.94
CA ASN A 615 34.85 -28.01 10.47
C ASN A 615 35.40 -27.68 9.06
N ALA A 616 36.24 -28.54 8.49
CA ALA A 616 36.81 -28.41 7.15
C ALA A 616 36.02 -29.15 6.03
N SER A 617 34.96 -29.87 6.38
CA SER A 617 34.31 -30.84 5.49
C SER A 617 32.91 -30.37 5.05
N VAL A 618 32.55 -30.56 3.77
CA VAL A 618 31.31 -30.06 3.14
C VAL A 618 30.51 -31.25 2.58
N ASN A 619 29.38 -31.57 3.20
CA ASN A 619 28.46 -32.57 2.66
C ASN A 619 27.58 -31.96 1.54
N PHE A 620 26.87 -32.80 0.80
CA PHE A 620 26.08 -32.35 -0.36
C PHE A 620 25.03 -31.28 -0.01
N TYR A 621 24.32 -31.42 1.11
CA TYR A 621 23.29 -30.46 1.50
C TYR A 621 23.87 -29.12 1.96
N VAL A 622 25.02 -29.13 2.64
CA VAL A 622 25.77 -27.90 2.95
C VAL A 622 26.28 -27.25 1.66
N LEU A 623 26.71 -28.03 0.67
CA LEU A 623 27.07 -27.49 -0.65
C LEU A 623 25.86 -26.83 -1.33
N LEU A 624 24.66 -27.43 -1.28
CA LEU A 624 23.46 -26.80 -1.85
C LEU A 624 23.16 -25.46 -1.18
N GLN A 625 23.19 -25.39 0.16
CA GLN A 625 22.99 -24.10 0.85
C GLN A 625 24.07 -23.07 0.50
N LEU A 626 25.32 -23.51 0.30
CA LEU A 626 26.42 -22.64 -0.12
C LEU A 626 26.23 -22.14 -1.56
N LEU A 627 25.88 -23.02 -2.49
CA LEU A 627 25.61 -22.65 -3.88
C LEU A 627 24.46 -21.66 -3.95
N GLN A 628 23.40 -21.88 -3.17
CA GLN A 628 22.28 -20.95 -3.10
C GLN A 628 22.72 -19.56 -2.61
N ALA A 629 23.51 -19.49 -1.53
CA ALA A 629 24.04 -18.21 -1.03
C ALA A 629 24.92 -17.49 -2.07
N LEU A 630 25.74 -18.24 -2.82
CA LEU A 630 26.58 -17.68 -3.88
C LEU A 630 25.76 -17.17 -5.08
N PHE A 631 24.71 -17.90 -5.49
CA PHE A 631 23.81 -17.44 -6.54
C PHE A 631 23.05 -16.18 -6.12
N VAL A 632 22.54 -16.13 -4.89
CA VAL A 632 21.84 -14.95 -4.35
C VAL A 632 22.75 -13.73 -4.36
N ASN A 633 24.00 -13.85 -3.89
CA ASN A 633 24.94 -12.73 -3.93
C ASN A 633 25.22 -12.26 -5.36
N HIS A 634 25.41 -13.18 -6.30
CA HIS A 634 25.61 -12.82 -7.71
C HIS A 634 24.36 -12.18 -8.32
N GLU A 635 23.15 -12.60 -7.94
CA GLU A 635 21.90 -11.95 -8.34
C GLU A 635 21.78 -10.54 -7.75
N ARG A 636 22.15 -10.33 -6.48
CA ARG A 636 22.18 -9.01 -5.84
C ARG A 636 23.18 -8.06 -6.51
N ASP A 637 24.38 -8.54 -6.83
CA ASP A 637 25.39 -7.75 -7.56
C ASP A 637 24.89 -7.34 -8.96
N ALA A 638 24.20 -8.26 -9.65
CA ALA A 638 23.62 -7.98 -10.96
C ALA A 638 22.43 -7.01 -10.89
N GLU A 639 21.59 -7.09 -9.87
CA GLU A 639 20.49 -6.14 -9.67
C GLU A 639 21.01 -4.74 -9.34
N ALA A 640 22.03 -4.64 -8.48
CA ALA A 640 22.67 -3.38 -8.15
C ALA A 640 23.29 -2.70 -9.39
N GLU A 641 23.96 -3.48 -10.25
CA GLU A 641 24.48 -2.98 -11.53
C GLU A 641 23.34 -2.50 -12.45
N LEU A 642 22.23 -3.24 -12.50
CA LEU A 642 21.06 -2.88 -13.29
C LEU A 642 20.42 -1.56 -12.82
N THR A 643 20.20 -1.41 -11.52
CA THR A 643 19.64 -0.19 -10.92
C THR A 643 20.52 1.00 -11.22
N GLN A 644 21.85 0.86 -11.07
CA GLN A 644 22.79 1.92 -11.43
C GLN A 644 22.69 2.30 -12.92
N VAL A 645 22.63 1.32 -13.83
CA VAL A 645 22.52 1.60 -15.27
C VAL A 645 21.20 2.30 -15.62
N ALA A 646 20.11 1.95 -14.95
CA ALA A 646 18.83 2.60 -15.14
C ALA A 646 18.84 4.06 -14.66
N GLU A 647 19.44 4.33 -13.50
CA GLU A 647 19.63 5.69 -12.99
C GLU A 647 20.53 6.53 -13.93
N GLU A 648 21.64 5.96 -14.42
CA GLU A 648 22.52 6.60 -15.40
C GLU A 648 21.79 6.91 -16.72
N ALA A 649 20.89 6.01 -17.12
CA ALA A 649 20.10 6.13 -18.35
C ALA A 649 18.81 6.95 -18.17
N ASP A 650 18.51 7.38 -16.93
CA ASP A 650 17.33 8.18 -16.59
C ASP A 650 16.03 7.49 -17.06
N PHE A 651 15.94 6.20 -16.75
CA PHE A 651 14.74 5.36 -16.90
C PHE A 651 14.18 4.98 -15.52
N SER A 652 12.86 4.92 -15.41
CA SER A 652 12.16 4.34 -14.27
C SER A 652 12.27 2.81 -14.27
N MET A 653 12.13 2.17 -13.09
CA MET A 653 12.13 0.71 -12.99
C MET A 653 10.98 0.04 -13.74
N SER A 654 9.86 0.75 -13.90
CA SER A 654 8.74 0.30 -14.73
C SER A 654 9.14 0.21 -16.21
N GLU A 655 9.77 1.26 -16.76
CA GLU A 655 10.30 1.26 -18.13
C GLU A 655 11.37 0.19 -18.33
N VAL A 656 12.27 0.01 -17.35
CA VAL A 656 13.28 -1.07 -17.38
C VAL A 656 12.60 -2.44 -17.48
N THR A 657 11.49 -2.65 -16.76
CA THR A 657 10.75 -3.93 -16.82
C THR A 657 10.10 -4.14 -18.19
N GLU A 658 9.51 -3.11 -18.79
CA GLU A 658 8.97 -3.20 -20.16
C GLU A 658 10.07 -3.51 -21.19
N PHE A 659 11.22 -2.84 -21.08
CA PHE A 659 12.39 -3.12 -21.90
C PHE A 659 12.91 -4.54 -21.72
N LEU A 660 12.84 -5.07 -20.50
CA LEU A 660 13.24 -6.44 -20.19
C LEU A 660 12.31 -7.46 -20.86
N ASP A 661 11.00 -7.22 -20.88
CA ASP A 661 10.03 -8.10 -21.54
C ASP A 661 10.26 -8.14 -23.05
N ILE A 662 10.50 -6.96 -23.64
CA ILE A 662 10.91 -6.84 -25.04
C ILE A 662 12.19 -7.64 -25.26
N PHE A 663 13.25 -7.36 -24.50
CA PHE A 663 14.54 -8.03 -24.64
C PHE A 663 14.43 -9.56 -24.50
N THR A 664 13.66 -10.03 -23.52
CA THR A 664 13.47 -11.45 -23.23
C THR A 664 12.70 -12.16 -24.34
N SER A 665 11.71 -11.49 -24.95
CA SER A 665 10.97 -12.06 -26.08
C SER A 665 11.88 -12.34 -27.29
N TYR A 666 12.75 -11.40 -27.64
CA TYR A 666 13.70 -11.56 -28.74
C TYR A 666 14.82 -12.55 -28.40
N TRP A 667 15.25 -12.62 -27.13
CA TRP A 667 16.18 -13.66 -26.69
C TRP A 667 15.56 -15.06 -26.80
N ALA A 668 14.30 -15.23 -26.41
CA ALA A 668 13.60 -16.51 -26.49
C ALA A 668 13.41 -16.99 -27.95
N GLU A 669 13.17 -16.07 -28.89
CA GLU A 669 13.11 -16.39 -30.33
C GLU A 669 14.43 -16.93 -30.91
N GLU A 670 15.57 -16.61 -30.29
CA GLU A 670 16.91 -17.03 -30.75
C GLU A 670 17.34 -18.41 -30.20
N GLN A 671 16.68 -18.91 -29.16
CA GLN A 671 17.01 -20.18 -28.50
C GLN A 671 16.46 -21.38 -29.28
N ALA A 672 17.24 -22.46 -29.40
CA ALA A 672 16.70 -23.73 -29.90
C ALA A 672 15.72 -24.34 -28.88
N PRO A 673 14.67 -25.07 -29.31
CA PRO A 673 13.73 -25.70 -28.38
C PRO A 673 14.49 -26.66 -27.44
N GLY A 674 14.55 -26.31 -26.15
CA GLY A 674 15.22 -27.07 -25.08
C GLY A 674 16.47 -26.43 -24.46
N GLU A 675 17.05 -25.37 -25.03
CA GLU A 675 18.23 -24.68 -24.44
C GLU A 675 17.87 -23.69 -23.31
N ALA A 676 16.61 -23.22 -23.27
CA ALA A 676 16.12 -22.28 -22.26
C ALA A 676 16.12 -22.82 -20.82
N GLU A 677 16.16 -24.15 -20.63
CA GLU A 677 16.00 -24.82 -19.33
C GLU A 677 17.29 -25.44 -18.76
N ASN A 678 18.46 -25.02 -19.24
CA ASN A 678 19.74 -25.48 -18.71
C ASN A 678 19.99 -24.86 -17.31
N PRO A 679 20.37 -25.63 -16.26
CA PRO A 679 20.72 -25.08 -14.94
C PRO A 679 21.79 -23.97 -14.98
N ASN A 680 22.66 -23.99 -15.99
CA ASN A 680 23.65 -22.94 -16.24
C ASN A 680 23.03 -21.60 -16.68
N ASN A 681 21.74 -21.53 -17.06
CA ASN A 681 21.09 -20.26 -17.40
C ASN A 681 20.92 -19.31 -16.21
N ARG A 682 20.96 -19.81 -14.96
CA ARG A 682 21.04 -18.94 -13.76
C ARG A 682 22.35 -18.14 -13.70
N LEU A 683 23.41 -18.64 -14.34
CA LEU A 683 24.73 -18.00 -14.39
C LEU A 683 25.01 -17.30 -15.73
N MET A 684 24.32 -17.69 -16.81
CA MET A 684 24.54 -17.11 -18.13
C MET A 684 23.81 -15.77 -18.26
N LYS A 685 24.58 -14.71 -18.50
CA LYS A 685 24.04 -13.40 -18.90
C LYS A 685 23.25 -13.53 -20.21
N LYS A 686 21.94 -13.27 -20.16
CA LYS A 686 21.08 -13.24 -21.34
C LYS A 686 21.61 -12.19 -22.32
N SER A 687 21.73 -12.56 -23.60
CA SER A 687 22.25 -11.67 -24.63
C SER A 687 21.61 -11.94 -26.00
N ILE A 688 21.27 -10.88 -26.73
CA ILE A 688 20.63 -10.95 -28.06
C ILE A 688 21.64 -10.66 -29.18
N THR A 689 21.44 -11.22 -30.37
CA THR A 689 22.29 -10.89 -31.52
C THR A 689 21.91 -9.57 -32.20
N ARG A 690 22.84 -9.02 -32.99
CA ARG A 690 22.60 -7.84 -33.84
C ARG A 690 21.39 -8.01 -34.77
N SER A 691 21.15 -9.22 -35.24
CA SER A 691 19.99 -9.52 -36.09
C SER A 691 18.67 -9.29 -35.36
N SER A 692 18.60 -9.62 -34.07
CA SER A 692 17.40 -9.40 -33.27
C SER A 692 17.21 -7.94 -32.89
N VAL A 693 18.30 -7.20 -32.67
CA VAL A 693 18.23 -5.73 -32.55
C VAL A 693 17.61 -5.12 -33.81
N TYR A 694 17.98 -5.55 -35.02
CA TYR A 694 17.34 -5.04 -36.23
C TYR A 694 15.86 -5.43 -36.36
N LYS A 695 15.49 -6.65 -35.94
CA LYS A 695 14.08 -7.08 -35.94
C LYS A 695 13.26 -6.21 -34.99
N LEU A 696 13.78 -5.94 -33.79
CA LEU A 696 13.18 -5.05 -32.81
C LEU A 696 12.94 -3.65 -33.38
N LEU A 697 13.99 -3.03 -33.94
CA LEU A 697 13.87 -1.69 -34.53
C LEU A 697 12.85 -1.65 -35.67
N ARG A 698 12.78 -2.72 -36.47
CA ARG A 698 11.78 -2.86 -37.53
C ARG A 698 10.36 -2.99 -36.97
N ALA A 699 10.19 -3.71 -35.86
CA ALA A 699 8.90 -3.86 -35.17
C ALA A 699 8.42 -2.52 -34.60
N MET A 700 9.33 -1.66 -34.13
CA MET A 700 9.05 -0.28 -33.71
C MET A 700 8.80 0.69 -34.89
N GLY A 701 8.78 0.18 -36.13
CA GLY A 701 8.54 0.98 -37.33
C GLY A 701 9.76 1.74 -37.86
N ILE A 702 10.94 1.55 -37.25
CA ILE A 702 12.18 2.22 -37.64
C ILE A 702 12.78 1.53 -38.88
N ARG A 703 12.85 2.25 -40.00
CA ARG A 703 13.50 1.77 -41.23
C ARG A 703 14.97 2.21 -41.25
N LEU A 704 15.86 1.23 -41.08
CA LEU A 704 17.30 1.46 -41.14
C LEU A 704 17.78 1.58 -42.59
N ASP A 705 18.32 2.73 -42.95
CA ASP A 705 19.13 2.89 -44.16
C ASP A 705 20.57 2.34 -43.93
N PRO A 706 21.38 2.17 -44.99
CA PRO A 706 22.73 1.62 -44.85
C PRO A 706 23.66 2.42 -43.93
N THR A 707 23.45 3.73 -43.80
CA THR A 707 24.26 4.63 -42.97
C THR A 707 23.89 4.56 -41.49
N LEU A 708 22.59 4.51 -41.17
CA LEU A 708 22.06 4.30 -39.83
C LEU A 708 22.42 2.89 -39.33
N LYS A 709 22.39 1.89 -40.21
CA LYS A 709 22.80 0.52 -39.89
C LYS A 709 24.28 0.43 -39.47
N ASP A 710 25.19 1.07 -40.22
CA ASP A 710 26.62 1.10 -39.88
C ASP A 710 26.88 1.86 -38.55
N THR A 711 26.10 2.90 -38.28
CA THR A 711 26.18 3.66 -37.02
C THR A 711 25.70 2.81 -35.83
N LEU A 712 24.57 2.12 -35.99
CA LEU A 712 24.03 1.19 -34.99
C LEU A 712 24.99 0.03 -34.72
N ASP A 713 25.59 -0.56 -35.76
CA ASP A 713 26.52 -1.67 -35.62
C ASP A 713 27.78 -1.30 -34.85
N LYS A 714 28.31 -0.09 -35.08
CA LYS A 714 29.43 0.47 -34.32
C LYS A 714 29.07 0.66 -32.84
N GLN A 715 27.85 1.13 -32.57
CA GLN A 715 27.39 1.36 -31.20
C GLN A 715 27.17 0.03 -30.45
N VAL A 716 26.51 -0.95 -31.07
CA VAL A 716 26.33 -2.29 -30.48
C VAL A 716 27.69 -2.97 -30.26
N ALA A 717 28.63 -2.83 -31.20
CA ALA A 717 29.98 -3.35 -31.02
C ALA A 717 30.73 -2.67 -29.86
N HIS A 718 30.49 -1.38 -29.62
CA HIS A 718 31.08 -0.64 -28.50
C HIS A 718 30.50 -1.06 -27.14
N LEU A 719 29.18 -1.31 -27.09
CA LEU A 719 28.47 -1.61 -25.84
C LEU A 719 28.70 -3.04 -25.33
N SER A 720 28.89 -4.02 -26.22
CA SER A 720 28.94 -5.43 -25.78
C SER A 720 29.61 -6.41 -26.77
N GLY A 721 30.24 -5.94 -27.84
CA GLY A 721 30.92 -6.80 -28.82
C GLY A 721 29.99 -7.49 -29.83
N GLU A 722 29.92 -8.83 -29.82
CA GLU A 722 29.12 -9.62 -30.79
C GLU A 722 27.66 -9.84 -30.38
N ARG A 723 27.39 -9.92 -29.07
CA ARG A 723 26.05 -10.11 -28.50
C ARG A 723 25.76 -8.99 -27.49
N LEU A 724 24.51 -8.54 -27.43
CA LEU A 724 24.07 -7.43 -26.59
C LEU A 724 23.41 -7.96 -25.32
N GLU A 725 24.07 -7.73 -24.18
CA GLU A 725 23.49 -7.95 -22.85
C GLU A 725 22.46 -6.87 -22.51
N PHE A 726 21.60 -7.15 -21.53
CA PHE A 726 20.50 -6.25 -21.17
C PHE A 726 20.98 -4.85 -20.72
N HIS A 727 22.07 -4.76 -19.94
CA HIS A 727 22.68 -3.48 -19.56
C HIS A 727 23.12 -2.66 -20.78
N GLY A 728 23.72 -3.31 -21.77
CA GLY A 728 24.09 -2.69 -23.04
C GLY A 728 22.88 -2.29 -23.87
N PHE A 729 21.78 -3.05 -23.77
CA PHE A 729 20.51 -2.73 -24.40
C PHE A 729 19.88 -1.44 -23.82
N LEU A 730 19.84 -1.28 -22.50
CA LEU A 730 19.34 -0.04 -21.88
C LEU A 730 20.16 1.19 -22.31
N ARG A 731 21.50 1.07 -22.31
CA ARG A 731 22.39 2.12 -22.80
C ARG A 731 22.19 2.44 -24.29
N LEU A 732 21.85 1.42 -25.10
CA LEU A 732 21.50 1.61 -26.50
C LEU A 732 20.18 2.39 -26.65
N MET A 733 19.15 2.04 -25.88
CA MET A 733 17.86 2.72 -25.92
C MET A 733 17.99 4.20 -25.53
N ARG A 734 18.75 4.50 -24.46
CA ARG A 734 19.02 5.90 -24.08
C ARG A 734 19.77 6.66 -25.16
N TRP A 735 20.82 6.07 -25.72
CA TRP A 735 21.58 6.67 -26.82
C TRP A 735 20.69 6.99 -28.04
N MET A 736 19.74 6.11 -28.37
CA MET A 736 18.80 6.33 -29.47
C MET A 736 17.90 7.55 -29.24
N VAL A 737 17.44 7.76 -28.01
CA VAL A 737 16.64 8.93 -27.62
C VAL A 737 17.49 10.21 -27.66
N GLU A 738 18.70 10.19 -27.10
CA GLU A 738 19.58 11.36 -27.01
C GLU A 738 20.03 11.87 -28.39
N VAL A 739 20.40 10.96 -29.28
CA VAL A 739 20.89 11.30 -30.63
C VAL A 739 19.74 11.52 -31.61
N ASN A 740 18.49 11.35 -31.17
CA ASN A 740 17.30 11.35 -32.03
C ASN A 740 17.50 10.40 -33.22
N PHE A 741 18.01 9.19 -32.92
CA PHE A 741 18.36 8.20 -33.93
C PHE A 741 17.14 7.91 -34.80
N ALA A 742 17.28 7.95 -36.12
CA ALA A 742 16.17 7.76 -37.05
C ALA A 742 14.93 8.67 -36.82
N GLN A 743 15.12 9.87 -36.24
CA GLN A 743 14.06 10.86 -35.99
C GLN A 743 12.95 10.40 -35.01
N ILE A 744 13.27 9.50 -34.08
CA ILE A 744 12.32 8.96 -33.09
C ILE A 744 11.62 10.07 -32.29
N ASN A 745 12.27 11.21 -32.05
CA ASN A 745 11.71 12.31 -31.25
C ASN A 745 10.82 13.28 -32.06
N ASN A 746 10.71 13.14 -33.40
CA ASN A 746 10.07 14.15 -34.26
C ASN A 746 8.63 13.82 -34.73
N GLY A 747 8.00 12.75 -34.21
CA GLY A 747 6.54 12.58 -34.23
C GLY A 747 6.01 11.26 -34.81
N GLY A 748 5.07 10.66 -34.08
CA GLY A 748 4.13 9.64 -34.56
C GLY A 748 4.03 8.36 -33.73
N ASN A 749 5.14 7.90 -33.14
CA ASN A 749 5.22 6.66 -32.37
C ASN A 749 5.75 6.93 -30.96
N ALA A 750 5.12 7.86 -30.24
CA ALA A 750 5.29 8.01 -28.80
C ALA A 750 4.23 7.14 -28.11
N THR A 751 4.47 5.84 -28.12
CA THR A 751 3.85 4.85 -27.22
C THR A 751 4.89 3.80 -26.95
#